data_AF-A0A1Y4G331-F1
#
_entry.id   AF-A0A1Y4G331-F1
#
_cell.length_a   1.000
_cell.length_b   1.000
_cell.length_c   1.000
_cell.angle_alpha   90.00
_cell.angle_beta   90.00
_cell.angle_gamma   90.00
#
_symmetry.space_group_name_H-M   'P 1'
#
loop_
_entity.id
_entity.type
_entity.pdbx_description
1 polymer ?
#
loop_
_entity_poly.entity_id
_entity_poly.type
_entity_poly.pdbx_seq_one_letter_code
_entity_poly.pdbx_strand_id
1 'polypeptide(L)'
;MVTAAIGALVGWAFSGSLIAAGIVTTAFGAIALGASLGSLFASHDSMDLSSSPNYSFGPISNTMSQLVPIYVIYGKCRVAGNIIYQAFNNDKKEVQDLYILVGEGGINSITGVMANDQNPAELDGCSVTTYLNTTQFTHDSRDPSGARPYPDNVALICLTLKAQENLNGTPTITSIVEGMKVWTPSGFAYSRNPIWIILDILCHPRYGMGMGAVDSTGAYTHPNWDKIDYACALAAANYCDGTVEYGPRFQLDFVLDSSRPIRDVLTDFLAVCRGYMVQTNKLEIYIDAPVSSYSRSITPGNITENSFTFWQAADEDVCNRITVDWVDPDNNYERVTDVFQDSDDIAIRGVVEKSVSLLGVTRSGQVGHMGYYLLKSSMLVRNFCSFGVSFKDCDIQPGEVLTVSFEDFTGWVNKPFRVLSVKDNGNDVMTVTCSEYIPEIYDDSVMEVPVHIDTSLTTNYKPDDVEDLSITEQLETLQDGSYNLIAKITWTPPESYQTLELWYRYSSEVAWVAGGTLPQGSTEYYLPCTGNIGDTLYVRVYTVSRLGVRSAGQTTSRILRGDTVPPAAPTNLQGEGGFRLARLTWTDPPDGDLDHIDVYRSITADIAEDYEKIGTSQRFSQEYVDNTLYVLQTAWYKLKAVDVACNESEFSSVISVTSEALPATEIPEASIDESKFIPGLAEKIENIDEAAASIPAILNALSLDKSMEQGAKAERTLSTKVEEGFAAEAKERLELSARIDDTMAAVTEESVARVEGDEALSQRITTLGAEIDGTQAAIQEEQNARADGDGALAEQITTLGVQTSESLAAIRQEMTADTSNGVAITLNALSQDKALESQAIAERTLTVKYNEEVAERLLLAIKQGETQAALEAVNQIVNGPNGLVAQSYIKTDVNGHVAGVGLYNDGSASEFVVVANRFLIANADGSVTPMFEINGTTGLAQLIGSLIASGSLTGRELNAAAKMQLGPGGQFIMGDGS
;
A
#
# COMPACT_ATOMS: atom_id res chain seq x y z
N MET A 1 -14.15 -9.22 34.44
CA MET A 1 -15.12 -9.77 33.47
C MET A 1 -15.19 -8.81 32.30
N VAL A 2 -15.05 -9.35 31.09
CA VAL A 2 -14.76 -8.75 29.79
C VAL A 2 -15.48 -7.41 29.50
N THR A 3 -14.70 -6.33 29.40
CA THR A 3 -15.07 -5.11 28.66
C THR A 3 -14.26 -5.12 27.37
N ALA A 4 -14.95 -5.37 26.25
CA ALA A 4 -14.39 -5.39 24.92
C ALA A 4 -14.11 -3.96 24.44
N ALA A 5 -12.84 -3.60 24.29
CA ALA A 5 -12.40 -2.41 23.57
C ALA A 5 -12.36 -2.75 22.08
N ILE A 6 -13.38 -2.33 21.34
CA ILE A 6 -13.45 -2.43 19.87
C ILE A 6 -13.44 -1.01 19.31
N GLY A 7 -12.57 -0.76 18.32
CA GLY A 7 -12.83 0.20 17.26
C GLY A 7 -12.20 1.60 17.39
N ALA A 8 -10.86 1.69 17.34
CA ALA A 8 -10.16 2.82 16.71
C ALA A 8 -8.70 2.43 16.56
N LEU A 9 -8.28 2.06 15.36
CA LEU A 9 -6.87 1.84 15.13
C LEU A 9 -6.16 3.18 14.97
N VAL A 10 -5.53 3.63 16.04
CA VAL A 10 -4.60 4.75 16.05
C VAL A 10 -3.20 4.19 15.92
N GLY A 11 -2.49 4.51 14.84
CA GLY A 11 -1.08 4.18 14.65
C GLY A 11 -0.39 5.35 13.95
N TRP A 12 0.61 5.92 14.64
CA TRP A 12 1.39 7.10 14.26
C TRP A 12 2.88 6.76 14.37
N ALA A 13 3.70 7.14 13.38
CA ALA A 13 5.14 7.36 13.53
C ALA A 13 5.73 8.17 12.35
N PHE A 14 6.14 9.41 12.60
CA PHE A 14 7.23 10.09 11.87
C PHE A 14 8.18 10.68 12.91
N SER A 15 9.49 10.49 12.69
CA SER A 15 10.56 10.73 13.64
C SER A 15 10.87 12.20 13.87
N GLY A 16 10.92 12.63 15.14
CA GLY A 16 11.50 13.90 15.55
C GLY A 16 11.61 13.98 17.07
N SER A 17 12.81 13.70 17.60
CA SER A 17 13.11 13.75 19.03
C SER A 17 12.92 15.15 19.62
N LEU A 18 12.19 15.29 20.73
CA LEU A 18 12.45 16.34 21.72
C LEU A 18 11.94 15.93 23.11
N ILE A 19 12.90 15.52 23.94
CA ILE A 19 12.77 15.35 25.39
C ILE A 19 12.81 16.74 26.02
N ALA A 20 11.82 17.11 26.84
CA ALA A 20 12.00 17.56 28.24
C ALA A 20 10.81 18.35 28.80
N ALA A 21 10.44 17.99 30.04
CA ALA A 21 9.83 18.81 31.09
C ALA A 21 8.35 19.24 30.96
N GLY A 22 7.50 18.46 31.66
CA GLY A 22 6.37 18.89 32.49
C GLY A 22 5.54 20.12 32.10
N ILE A 23 4.23 19.86 31.98
CA ILE A 23 3.06 20.75 32.05
C ILE A 23 2.25 20.77 30.73
N VAL A 24 1.04 20.20 30.83
CA VAL A 24 -0.11 20.19 29.90
C VAL A 24 0.11 19.48 28.56
N THR A 25 -0.43 18.25 28.51
CA THR A 25 -0.66 17.43 27.30
C THR A 25 -1.46 18.21 26.26
N THR A 26 -0.78 18.74 25.25
CA THR A 26 -1.41 19.11 23.98
C THR A 26 -0.85 18.17 22.92
N ALA A 27 -1.68 17.21 22.51
CA ALA A 27 -1.40 16.28 21.42
C ALA A 27 -1.42 17.07 20.10
N PHE A 28 -0.24 17.49 19.63
CA PHE A 28 -0.06 18.10 18.32
C PHE A 28 1.11 17.44 17.60
N GLY A 29 0.88 17.15 16.32
CA GLY A 29 1.72 16.28 15.51
C GLY A 29 1.03 14.94 15.33
N ALA A 30 -0.21 14.95 14.82
CA ALA A 30 -0.87 13.78 14.27
C ALA A 30 -1.65 14.12 12.97
N ILE A 31 -1.00 14.10 11.80
CA ILE A 31 -1.65 13.82 10.51
C ILE A 31 -2.46 12.51 10.61
N ALA A 32 -3.70 12.64 11.07
CA ALA A 32 -4.72 11.65 10.80
C ALA A 32 -5.13 11.84 9.35
N LEU A 33 -4.59 11.02 8.45
CA LEU A 33 -5.25 10.75 7.18
C LEU A 33 -6.51 9.92 7.49
N GLY A 34 -7.60 10.11 6.73
CA GLY A 34 -8.96 9.65 7.06
C GLY A 34 -9.16 8.17 7.33
N ALA A 35 -10.38 7.69 7.58
CA ALA A 35 -10.61 6.25 7.75
C ALA A 35 -10.21 5.41 6.50
N SER A 36 -10.26 5.99 5.29
CA SER A 36 -9.81 5.41 4.02
C SER A 36 -8.36 5.74 3.65
N LEU A 37 -7.98 7.02 3.75
CA LEU A 37 -6.62 7.47 3.47
C LEU A 37 -5.66 7.01 4.58
N GLY A 38 -6.06 7.04 5.83
CA GLY A 38 -5.31 6.56 6.98
C GLY A 38 -5.13 5.04 7.00
N SER A 39 -5.99 4.23 6.37
CA SER A 39 -5.68 2.80 6.15
C SER A 39 -4.69 2.59 5.00
N LEU A 40 -4.73 3.45 3.97
CA LEU A 40 -3.78 3.47 2.84
C LEU A 40 -2.40 4.06 3.19
N PHE A 41 -2.34 4.99 4.14
CA PHE A 41 -1.16 5.77 4.51
C PHE A 41 -0.67 5.52 5.95
N ALA A 42 -1.41 4.78 6.78
CA ALA A 42 -0.85 4.20 8.01
C ALA A 42 0.41 3.44 7.64
N SER A 43 1.42 3.50 8.51
CA SER A 43 2.60 2.65 8.42
C SER A 43 2.15 1.19 8.54
N HIS A 44 1.75 0.60 7.43
CA HIS A 44 2.07 -0.80 7.21
C HIS A 44 3.59 -0.78 7.05
N ASP A 45 4.31 -1.24 8.08
CA ASP A 45 5.56 -1.93 7.78
C ASP A 45 5.25 -2.80 6.58
N SER A 46 5.96 -2.61 5.47
CA SER A 46 5.78 -3.32 4.19
C SER A 46 5.13 -4.67 4.44
N MET A 47 3.93 -4.95 3.86
CA MET A 47 3.20 -6.21 4.06
C MET A 47 4.21 -7.33 4.28
N ASP A 48 4.37 -7.80 5.53
CA ASP A 48 5.47 -8.72 5.87
C ASP A 48 5.12 -10.09 5.29
N LEU A 49 5.42 -10.20 4.01
CA LEU A 49 5.24 -11.35 3.16
C LEU A 49 6.61 -11.96 2.86
N SER A 50 7.62 -11.67 3.69
CA SER A 50 8.93 -12.32 3.64
C SER A 50 8.80 -13.85 3.72
N SER A 51 7.76 -14.34 4.40
CA SER A 51 7.43 -15.76 4.53
C SER A 51 6.44 -16.28 3.48
N SER A 52 5.90 -15.42 2.61
CA SER A 52 4.97 -15.81 1.55
C SER A 52 5.72 -16.48 0.39
N PRO A 53 5.38 -17.73 0.04
CA PRO A 53 5.95 -18.39 -1.12
C PRO A 53 5.64 -17.71 -2.46
N ASN A 54 4.56 -16.92 -2.53
CA ASN A 54 4.15 -16.25 -3.76
C ASN A 54 4.59 -14.78 -3.87
N TYR A 55 4.80 -14.08 -2.74
CA TYR A 55 5.08 -12.65 -2.71
C TYR A 55 6.45 -12.26 -2.12
N SER A 56 7.25 -13.24 -1.71
CA SER A 56 8.66 -13.01 -1.34
C SER A 56 9.48 -12.58 -2.56
N PHE A 57 10.59 -11.86 -2.32
CA PHE A 57 11.49 -11.44 -3.39
C PHE A 57 12.19 -12.66 -4.00
N GLY A 58 11.96 -12.89 -5.30
CA GLY A 58 12.56 -13.99 -6.06
C GLY A 58 11.53 -14.70 -6.95
N PRO A 59 11.97 -15.68 -7.75
CA PRO A 59 11.04 -16.48 -8.55
C PRO A 59 10.11 -17.28 -7.64
N ILE A 60 8.82 -17.30 -7.98
CA ILE A 60 7.82 -18.13 -7.31
C ILE A 60 8.32 -19.58 -7.26
N SER A 61 8.22 -20.23 -6.09
CA SER A 61 8.68 -21.62 -5.90
C SER A 61 7.64 -22.46 -5.16
N ASN A 62 7.62 -23.77 -5.41
CA ASN A 62 6.77 -24.68 -4.66
C ASN A 62 7.33 -24.90 -3.26
N THR A 63 6.43 -24.95 -2.28
CA THR A 63 6.77 -25.43 -0.94
C THR A 63 6.65 -26.95 -0.85
N MET A 64 7.33 -27.56 0.13
CA MET A 64 7.18 -28.98 0.45
C MET A 64 7.21 -29.14 1.97
N SER A 65 6.13 -28.75 2.64
CA SER A 65 6.05 -28.75 4.10
C SER A 65 4.65 -29.08 4.61
N GLN A 66 4.59 -29.78 5.74
CA GLN A 66 3.34 -30.07 6.45
C GLN A 66 2.88 -28.93 7.36
N LEU A 67 3.71 -27.89 7.54
CA LEU A 67 3.45 -26.75 8.42
C LEU A 67 2.93 -25.51 7.66
N VAL A 68 2.84 -25.59 6.33
CA VAL A 68 2.33 -24.50 5.48
C VAL A 68 0.80 -24.51 5.52
N PRO A 69 0.14 -23.36 5.73
CA PRO A 69 -1.33 -23.29 5.73
C PRO A 69 -1.89 -23.61 4.34
N ILE A 70 -3.15 -24.06 4.29
CA ILE A 70 -3.86 -24.22 3.02
C ILE A 70 -4.14 -22.82 2.46
N TYR A 71 -3.71 -22.58 1.22
CA TYR A 71 -3.84 -21.26 0.62
C TYR A 71 -5.30 -20.91 0.35
N VAL A 72 -5.67 -19.64 0.55
CA VAL A 72 -6.96 -19.10 0.09
C VAL A 72 -6.70 -18.12 -1.04
N ILE A 73 -7.23 -18.41 -2.23
CA ILE A 73 -6.93 -17.65 -3.45
C ILE A 73 -8.19 -16.89 -3.86
N TYR A 74 -8.06 -15.58 -4.07
CA TYR A 74 -9.10 -14.71 -4.60
C TYR A 74 -8.68 -14.10 -5.93
N GLY A 75 -9.68 -13.82 -6.77
CA GLY A 75 -9.46 -13.28 -8.11
C GLY A 75 -8.61 -14.18 -9.00
N LYS A 76 -7.76 -13.59 -9.85
CA LYS A 76 -6.90 -14.30 -10.80
C LYS A 76 -5.43 -14.13 -10.43
N CYS A 77 -4.83 -15.18 -9.87
CA CYS A 77 -3.44 -15.16 -9.40
C CYS A 77 -2.59 -16.25 -10.07
N ARG A 78 -1.28 -16.00 -10.20
CA ARG A 78 -0.31 -17.08 -10.43
C ARG A 78 0.11 -17.67 -9.10
N VAL A 79 0.09 -18.99 -8.98
CA VAL A 79 0.33 -19.70 -7.72
C VAL A 79 1.26 -20.88 -7.92
N ALA A 80 2.25 -21.02 -7.03
CA ALA A 80 2.95 -22.27 -6.81
C ALA A 80 2.42 -22.91 -5.52
N GLY A 81 1.71 -24.03 -5.65
CA GLY A 81 1.16 -24.74 -4.51
C GLY A 81 2.22 -25.52 -3.72
N ASN A 82 1.75 -26.19 -2.66
CA ASN A 82 2.57 -27.04 -1.80
C ASN A 82 2.60 -28.49 -2.33
N ILE A 83 3.80 -29.06 -2.49
CA ILE A 83 3.99 -30.46 -2.88
C ILE A 83 3.65 -31.36 -1.69
N ILE A 84 2.54 -32.09 -1.78
CA ILE A 84 2.06 -32.99 -0.71
C ILE A 84 2.33 -34.47 -1.00
N TYR A 85 2.68 -34.80 -2.24
CA TYR A 85 3.04 -36.15 -2.65
C TYR A 85 4.09 -36.09 -3.76
N GLN A 86 5.12 -36.94 -3.63
CA GLN A 86 6.13 -37.15 -4.66
C GLN A 86 6.53 -38.62 -4.66
N ALA A 87 6.48 -39.26 -5.83
CA ALA A 87 6.92 -40.64 -6.01
C ALA A 87 7.65 -40.81 -7.35
N PHE A 88 8.68 -41.66 -7.38
CA PHE A 88 9.36 -42.04 -8.62
C PHE A 88 8.83 -43.39 -9.11
N ASN A 89 8.50 -43.47 -10.40
CA ASN A 89 7.87 -44.64 -11.01
C ASN A 89 8.88 -45.73 -11.42
N ASN A 90 10.18 -45.44 -11.36
CA ASN A 90 11.24 -46.39 -11.64
C ASN A 90 12.51 -46.13 -10.80
N ASP A 91 13.35 -47.16 -10.63
CA ASP A 91 14.62 -47.08 -9.90
C ASP A 91 15.62 -46.09 -10.53
N LYS A 92 15.44 -45.80 -11.82
CA LYS A 92 16.25 -44.82 -12.57
C LYS A 92 15.82 -43.37 -12.33
N LYS A 93 14.71 -43.13 -11.64
CA LYS A 93 14.13 -41.80 -11.37
C LYS A 93 13.90 -40.94 -12.62
N GLU A 94 13.54 -41.58 -13.73
CA GLU A 94 13.29 -40.90 -15.02
C GLU A 94 11.86 -40.35 -15.12
N VAL A 95 10.92 -40.88 -14.32
CA VAL A 95 9.52 -40.44 -14.28
C VAL A 95 9.11 -40.26 -12.83
N GLN A 96 8.48 -39.13 -12.52
CA GLN A 96 7.97 -38.79 -11.20
C GLN A 96 6.50 -38.38 -11.25
N ASP A 97 5.74 -38.77 -10.25
CA ASP A 97 4.38 -38.30 -9.99
C ASP A 97 4.39 -37.30 -8.83
N LEU A 98 3.68 -36.19 -9.00
CA LEU A 98 3.63 -35.06 -8.06
C LEU A 98 2.19 -34.64 -7.80
N TYR A 99 1.80 -34.49 -6.54
CA TYR A 99 0.54 -33.82 -6.16
C TYR A 99 0.84 -32.48 -5.52
N ILE A 100 0.26 -31.43 -6.11
CA ILE A 100 0.39 -30.05 -5.69
C ILE A 100 -0.94 -29.63 -5.08
N LEU A 101 -0.94 -29.30 -3.79
CA LEU A 101 -2.06 -28.64 -3.13
C LEU A 101 -2.01 -27.15 -3.45
N VAL A 102 -2.99 -26.70 -4.23
CA VAL A 102 -3.05 -25.32 -4.72
C VAL A 102 -3.69 -24.40 -3.69
N GLY A 103 -4.76 -24.86 -3.04
CA GLY A 103 -5.47 -24.08 -2.03
C GLY A 103 -6.79 -24.71 -1.59
N GLU A 104 -7.62 -23.92 -0.92
CA GLU A 104 -8.99 -24.29 -0.53
C GLU A 104 -9.83 -24.61 -1.79
N GLY A 105 -10.72 -25.60 -1.67
CA GLY A 105 -11.55 -26.09 -2.77
C GLY A 105 -12.78 -25.23 -3.01
N GLY A 106 -13.36 -25.33 -4.21
CA GLY A 106 -14.38 -24.37 -4.67
C GLY A 106 -13.79 -23.28 -5.59
N ILE A 107 -12.60 -23.55 -6.11
CA ILE A 107 -11.91 -22.75 -7.12
C ILE A 107 -12.73 -22.72 -8.41
N ASN A 108 -12.73 -21.59 -9.11
CA ASN A 108 -13.43 -21.43 -10.37
C ASN A 108 -12.77 -22.19 -11.52
N SER A 109 -11.46 -22.00 -11.70
CA SER A 109 -10.66 -22.70 -12.71
C SER A 109 -9.18 -22.73 -12.35
N ILE A 110 -8.48 -23.76 -12.84
CA ILE A 110 -7.02 -23.86 -12.82
C ILE A 110 -6.59 -24.03 -14.28
N THR A 111 -5.74 -23.12 -14.76
CA THR A 111 -5.27 -23.06 -16.14
C THR A 111 -3.79 -22.74 -16.18
N GLY A 112 -3.16 -22.83 -17.36
CA GLY A 112 -1.75 -22.44 -17.53
C GLY A 112 -0.82 -23.16 -16.56
N VAL A 113 -0.99 -24.47 -16.37
CA VAL A 113 -0.11 -25.27 -15.53
C VAL A 113 1.23 -25.42 -16.26
N MET A 114 2.31 -24.94 -15.65
CA MET A 114 3.65 -24.91 -16.23
C MET A 114 4.62 -25.62 -15.28
N ALA A 115 5.56 -26.39 -15.84
CA ALA A 115 6.70 -26.95 -15.13
C ALA A 115 7.99 -26.36 -15.72
N ASN A 116 8.75 -25.59 -14.93
CA ASN A 116 9.90 -24.79 -15.42
C ASN A 116 9.56 -24.01 -16.70
N ASP A 117 8.41 -23.33 -16.71
CA ASP A 117 7.88 -22.58 -17.85
C ASP A 117 7.66 -23.40 -19.13
N GLN A 118 7.53 -24.73 -19.02
CA GLN A 118 7.08 -25.61 -20.10
C GLN A 118 5.68 -26.15 -19.80
N ASN A 119 4.81 -26.23 -20.82
CA ASN A 119 3.47 -26.81 -20.67
C ASN A 119 3.56 -28.35 -20.60
N PRO A 120 3.32 -29.00 -19.43
CA PRO A 120 3.51 -30.44 -19.31
C PRO A 120 2.52 -31.25 -20.15
N ALA A 121 1.40 -30.67 -20.58
CA ALA A 121 0.44 -31.35 -21.46
C ALA A 121 0.96 -31.53 -22.90
N GLU A 122 1.97 -30.76 -23.31
CA GLU A 122 2.57 -30.80 -24.65
C GLU A 122 3.86 -31.64 -24.68
N LEU A 123 4.33 -32.11 -23.53
CA LEU A 123 5.60 -32.82 -23.39
C LEU A 123 5.40 -34.35 -23.41
N ASP A 124 6.30 -35.06 -24.09
CA ASP A 124 6.22 -36.51 -24.20
C ASP A 124 6.36 -37.20 -22.83
N GLY A 125 5.45 -38.14 -22.55
CA GLY A 125 5.44 -38.89 -21.29
C GLY A 125 5.09 -38.07 -20.05
N CYS A 126 4.62 -36.83 -20.21
CA CYS A 126 4.10 -35.99 -19.13
C CYS A 126 2.55 -35.97 -19.16
N SER A 127 1.92 -35.72 -18.02
CA SER A 127 0.45 -35.57 -17.95
C SER A 127 0.03 -34.69 -16.77
N VAL A 128 -1.13 -34.04 -16.90
CA VAL A 128 -1.68 -33.14 -15.87
C VAL A 128 -3.16 -33.46 -15.65
N THR A 129 -3.57 -33.56 -14.40
CA THR A 129 -4.97 -33.65 -13.98
C THR A 129 -5.22 -32.59 -12.91
N THR A 130 -6.28 -31.79 -13.05
CA THR A 130 -6.64 -30.75 -12.09
C THR A 130 -7.97 -31.06 -11.42
N TYR A 131 -8.04 -30.86 -10.10
CA TYR A 131 -9.25 -30.98 -9.31
C TYR A 131 -9.56 -29.63 -8.64
N LEU A 132 -10.70 -29.02 -8.98
CA LEU A 132 -11.11 -27.72 -8.44
C LEU A 132 -11.70 -27.82 -7.02
N ASN A 133 -12.18 -29.01 -6.66
CA ASN A 133 -12.69 -29.32 -5.33
C ASN A 133 -12.61 -30.83 -5.08
N THR A 134 -11.88 -31.24 -4.04
CA THR A 134 -11.83 -32.64 -3.62
C THR A 134 -13.03 -33.01 -2.75
N THR A 135 -13.44 -34.26 -2.85
CA THR A 135 -14.48 -34.88 -2.02
C THR A 135 -13.96 -36.20 -1.47
N GLN A 136 -14.73 -36.85 -0.59
CA GLN A 136 -14.42 -38.19 -0.11
C GLN A 136 -14.20 -39.25 -1.20
N PHE A 137 -14.76 -39.03 -2.40
CA PHE A 137 -14.64 -39.95 -3.54
C PHE A 137 -13.56 -39.52 -4.56
N THR A 138 -12.90 -38.39 -4.35
CA THR A 138 -11.89 -37.87 -5.28
C THR A 138 -10.58 -38.64 -5.13
N HIS A 139 -10.24 -39.42 -6.15
CA HIS A 139 -9.03 -40.22 -6.22
C HIS A 139 -8.40 -40.07 -7.61
N ASP A 140 -7.08 -39.83 -7.64
CA ASP A 140 -6.29 -39.80 -8.86
C ASP A 140 -5.56 -41.14 -9.04
N SER A 141 -5.53 -41.66 -10.25
CA SER A 141 -4.97 -42.99 -10.55
C SER A 141 -3.46 -43.11 -10.31
N ARG A 142 -2.75 -41.99 -10.12
CA ARG A 142 -1.30 -41.97 -9.87
C ARG A 142 -0.91 -42.34 -8.43
N ASP A 143 -1.86 -42.41 -7.50
CA ASP A 143 -1.61 -42.91 -6.14
C ASP A 143 -2.13 -44.36 -6.04
N PRO A 144 -1.30 -45.38 -6.27
CA PRO A 144 -1.73 -46.77 -6.23
C PRO A 144 -2.12 -47.25 -4.82
N SER A 145 -1.82 -46.48 -3.77
CA SER A 145 -2.13 -46.83 -2.38
C SER A 145 -3.56 -46.48 -1.97
N GLY A 146 -4.20 -45.53 -2.67
CA GLY A 146 -5.51 -45.00 -2.28
C GLY A 146 -5.53 -44.26 -0.94
N ALA A 147 -4.36 -43.95 -0.36
CA ALA A 147 -4.24 -43.41 0.99
C ALA A 147 -4.70 -41.94 1.11
N ARG A 148 -4.85 -41.24 -0.03
CA ARG A 148 -5.40 -39.89 -0.15
C ARG A 148 -4.71 -38.89 0.81
N PRO A 149 -3.52 -38.36 0.45
CA PRO A 149 -2.70 -37.51 1.33
C PRO A 149 -3.26 -36.08 1.52
N TYR A 150 -4.55 -35.86 1.27
CA TYR A 150 -5.20 -34.55 1.26
C TYR A 150 -6.62 -34.58 1.85
N PRO A 151 -7.08 -33.48 2.47
CA PRO A 151 -8.43 -33.38 3.02
C PRO A 151 -9.50 -33.22 1.92
N ASP A 152 -10.77 -33.23 2.34
CA ASP A 152 -11.88 -32.80 1.48
C ASP A 152 -11.86 -31.27 1.33
N ASN A 153 -12.51 -30.75 0.28
CA ASN A 153 -12.61 -29.33 -0.02
C ASN A 153 -11.26 -28.62 -0.22
N VAL A 154 -10.35 -29.23 -0.96
CA VAL A 154 -9.12 -28.59 -1.46
C VAL A 154 -9.03 -28.68 -2.97
N ALA A 155 -8.24 -27.80 -3.57
CA ALA A 155 -7.89 -27.85 -4.98
C ALA A 155 -6.50 -28.47 -5.18
N LEU A 156 -6.39 -29.35 -6.18
CA LEU A 156 -5.20 -30.15 -6.44
C LEU A 156 -4.80 -30.11 -7.91
N ILE A 157 -3.49 -30.16 -8.16
CA ILE A 157 -2.91 -30.48 -9.46
C ILE A 157 -2.08 -31.75 -9.30
N CYS A 158 -2.42 -32.78 -10.06
CA CYS A 158 -1.70 -34.05 -10.11
C CYS A 158 -0.94 -34.11 -11.43
N LEU A 159 0.38 -34.27 -11.38
CA LEU A 159 1.25 -34.34 -12.57
C LEU A 159 2.01 -35.66 -12.62
N THR A 160 2.25 -36.15 -13.84
CA THR A 160 3.36 -37.06 -14.14
C THR A 160 4.37 -36.27 -14.97
N LEU A 161 5.63 -36.26 -14.58
CA LEU A 161 6.72 -35.58 -15.29
C LEU A 161 7.82 -36.57 -15.63
N LYS A 162 8.30 -36.52 -16.87
CA LYS A 162 9.41 -37.32 -17.39
C LYS A 162 10.63 -36.43 -17.57
N ALA A 163 11.79 -36.90 -17.13
CA ALA A 163 13.06 -36.18 -17.24
C ALA A 163 13.43 -35.96 -18.71
N GLN A 164 13.81 -34.71 -19.05
CA GLN A 164 14.19 -34.26 -20.39
C GLN A 164 15.01 -32.98 -20.28
N GLU A 165 15.57 -32.48 -21.39
CA GLU A 165 16.53 -31.35 -21.42
C GLU A 165 16.03 -30.12 -20.65
N ASN A 166 14.73 -29.79 -20.76
CA ASN A 166 14.10 -28.63 -20.11
C ASN A 166 13.40 -28.95 -18.77
N LEU A 167 13.39 -30.21 -18.33
CA LEU A 167 12.85 -30.66 -17.04
C LEU A 167 13.92 -31.46 -16.28
N ASN A 168 14.93 -30.74 -15.81
CA ASN A 168 16.02 -31.26 -14.99
C ASN A 168 15.79 -30.92 -13.50
N GLY A 169 16.12 -31.85 -12.61
CA GLY A 169 15.92 -31.68 -11.17
C GLY A 169 14.46 -31.75 -10.72
N THR A 170 14.11 -31.05 -9.64
CA THR A 170 12.73 -30.89 -9.18
C THR A 170 12.15 -29.63 -9.82
N PRO A 171 11.26 -29.76 -10.83
CA PRO A 171 10.76 -28.61 -11.55
C PRO A 171 9.80 -27.78 -10.70
N THR A 172 9.82 -26.47 -10.90
CA THR A 172 8.87 -25.53 -10.31
C THR A 172 7.56 -25.60 -11.08
N ILE A 173 6.49 -25.96 -10.39
CA ILE A 173 5.13 -26.04 -10.90
C ILE A 173 4.38 -24.75 -10.55
N THR A 174 4.00 -24.00 -11.57
CA THR A 174 3.13 -22.82 -11.44
C THR A 174 1.82 -23.03 -12.17
N SER A 175 0.79 -22.31 -11.75
CA SER A 175 -0.51 -22.34 -12.43
C SER A 175 -1.19 -20.98 -12.31
N ILE A 176 -2.07 -20.67 -13.28
CA ILE A 176 -2.97 -19.53 -13.22
C ILE A 176 -4.30 -20.01 -12.64
N VAL A 177 -4.65 -19.46 -11.48
CA VAL A 177 -5.82 -19.85 -10.72
C VAL A 177 -6.82 -18.72 -10.71
N GLU A 178 -8.02 -18.98 -11.22
CA GLU A 178 -9.19 -18.17 -10.89
C GLU A 178 -9.79 -18.75 -9.61
N GLY A 179 -9.57 -18.03 -8.51
CA GLY A 179 -9.74 -18.48 -7.15
C GLY A 179 -11.17 -18.85 -6.73
N MET A 180 -11.42 -18.71 -5.43
CA MET A 180 -12.63 -19.16 -4.78
C MET A 180 -13.88 -18.48 -5.35
N LYS A 181 -14.97 -19.24 -5.45
CA LYS A 181 -16.31 -18.67 -5.67
C LYS A 181 -16.80 -18.06 -4.35
N VAL A 182 -17.08 -16.77 -4.35
CA VAL A 182 -17.53 -16.02 -3.18
C VAL A 182 -19.04 -15.79 -3.24
N TRP A 183 -19.64 -15.46 -2.10
CA TRP A 183 -21.05 -15.11 -2.07
C TRP A 183 -21.30 -13.80 -2.84
N THR A 184 -22.27 -13.82 -3.76
CA THR A 184 -22.81 -12.63 -4.42
C THR A 184 -24.33 -12.60 -4.28
N PRO A 185 -25.01 -11.48 -4.54
CA PRO A 185 -26.48 -11.43 -4.56
C PRO A 185 -27.14 -12.44 -5.51
N SER A 186 -26.41 -12.94 -6.51
CA SER A 186 -26.85 -13.95 -7.47
C SER A 186 -26.57 -15.40 -7.04
N GLY A 187 -25.92 -15.59 -5.90
CA GLY A 187 -25.42 -16.88 -5.40
C GLY A 187 -23.89 -16.94 -5.37
N PHE A 188 -23.34 -18.11 -5.01
CA PHE A 188 -21.90 -18.32 -5.02
C PHE A 188 -21.37 -18.36 -6.46
N ALA A 189 -20.53 -17.39 -6.79
CA ALA A 189 -19.97 -17.23 -8.11
C ALA A 189 -18.53 -16.71 -8.02
N TYR A 190 -17.77 -16.92 -9.08
CA TYR A 190 -16.46 -16.29 -9.20
C TYR A 190 -16.64 -14.77 -9.32
N SER A 191 -15.94 -14.03 -8.47
CA SER A 191 -15.95 -12.57 -8.50
C SER A 191 -14.56 -12.05 -8.14
N ARG A 192 -14.16 -10.99 -8.84
CA ARG A 192 -12.97 -10.20 -8.54
C ARG A 192 -13.32 -8.91 -7.79
N ASN A 193 -14.61 -8.72 -7.44
CA ASN A 193 -15.05 -7.52 -6.72
C ASN A 193 -14.54 -7.58 -5.27
N PRO A 194 -13.74 -6.59 -4.82
CA PRO A 194 -13.14 -6.59 -3.49
C PRO A 194 -14.17 -6.73 -2.35
N ILE A 195 -15.38 -6.20 -2.51
CA ILE A 195 -16.39 -6.20 -1.43
C ILE A 195 -16.96 -7.59 -1.20
N TRP A 196 -17.24 -8.35 -2.26
CA TRP A 196 -17.72 -9.74 -2.12
C TRP A 196 -16.62 -10.64 -1.54
N ILE A 197 -15.35 -10.38 -1.87
CA ILE A 197 -14.19 -11.07 -1.30
C ILE A 197 -14.00 -10.72 0.19
N ILE A 198 -14.10 -9.44 0.56
CA ILE A 198 -14.03 -9.01 1.97
C ILE A 198 -15.13 -9.68 2.79
N LEU A 199 -16.36 -9.74 2.26
CA LEU A 199 -17.46 -10.42 2.94
C LEU A 199 -17.19 -11.90 3.16
N ASP A 200 -16.54 -12.57 2.21
CA ASP A 200 -16.17 -13.97 2.34
C ASP A 200 -15.17 -14.18 3.50
N ILE A 201 -14.10 -13.37 3.59
CA ILE A 201 -13.16 -13.40 4.74
C ILE A 201 -13.84 -13.06 6.07
N LEU A 202 -14.79 -12.12 6.10
CA LEU A 202 -15.55 -11.82 7.32
C LEU A 202 -16.43 -13.02 7.74
N CYS A 203 -16.99 -13.74 6.78
CA CYS A 203 -18.08 -14.67 7.02
C CYS A 203 -17.68 -16.15 7.09
N HIS A 204 -16.63 -16.56 6.37
CA HIS A 204 -16.30 -17.97 6.22
C HIS A 204 -15.93 -18.61 7.58
N PRO A 205 -16.48 -19.77 7.94
CA PRO A 205 -16.30 -20.36 9.28
C PRO A 205 -14.93 -21.01 9.49
N ARG A 206 -14.20 -21.34 8.41
CA ARG A 206 -12.92 -22.09 8.49
C ARG A 206 -11.68 -21.19 8.57
N TYR A 207 -11.57 -20.24 7.65
CA TYR A 207 -10.41 -19.35 7.51
C TYR A 207 -10.76 -17.88 7.77
N GLY A 208 -12.04 -17.56 7.92
CA GLY A 208 -12.54 -16.22 8.16
C GLY A 208 -12.97 -15.99 9.61
N MET A 209 -13.69 -14.90 9.85
CA MET A 209 -14.16 -14.51 11.19
C MET A 209 -15.44 -15.27 11.65
N GLY A 210 -16.04 -16.09 10.79
CA GLY A 210 -17.26 -16.84 11.13
C GLY A 210 -18.50 -15.96 11.34
N MET A 211 -18.55 -14.77 10.74
CA MET A 211 -19.73 -13.89 10.80
C MET A 211 -20.83 -14.28 9.80
N GLY A 212 -20.68 -15.40 9.07
CA GLY A 212 -21.66 -15.90 8.13
C GLY A 212 -22.80 -16.68 8.79
N ALA A 213 -23.89 -16.85 8.04
CA ALA A 213 -24.88 -17.88 8.32
C ALA A 213 -24.36 -19.23 7.81
N VAL A 214 -24.50 -20.26 8.65
CA VAL A 214 -24.16 -21.65 8.31
C VAL A 214 -25.40 -22.53 8.29
N ASP A 215 -25.41 -23.54 7.43
CA ASP A 215 -26.48 -24.54 7.40
C ASP A 215 -26.34 -25.60 8.52
N SER A 216 -27.23 -26.59 8.55
CA SER A 216 -27.19 -27.66 9.55
C SER A 216 -25.96 -28.58 9.47
N THR A 217 -25.18 -28.48 8.39
CA THR A 217 -23.91 -29.19 8.21
C THR A 217 -22.69 -28.34 8.61
N GLY A 218 -22.92 -27.07 8.95
CA GLY A 218 -21.85 -26.11 9.26
C GLY A 218 -21.25 -25.43 8.02
N ALA A 219 -21.84 -25.63 6.83
CA ALA A 219 -21.35 -25.02 5.59
C ALA A 219 -21.80 -23.56 5.48
N TYR A 220 -20.92 -22.69 4.98
CA TYR A 220 -21.21 -21.27 4.76
C TYR A 220 -22.25 -21.09 3.66
N THR A 221 -23.29 -20.27 3.93
CA THR A 221 -24.40 -20.06 2.98
C THR A 221 -24.52 -18.62 2.50
N HIS A 222 -24.48 -17.64 3.41
CA HIS A 222 -24.51 -16.22 3.08
C HIS A 222 -24.01 -15.39 4.26
N PRO A 223 -23.60 -14.13 4.05
CA PRO A 223 -23.26 -13.22 5.16
C PRO A 223 -24.43 -13.06 6.13
N ASN A 224 -24.16 -12.97 7.44
CA ASN A 224 -25.20 -12.72 8.41
C ASN A 224 -25.61 -11.24 8.40
N TRP A 225 -26.74 -10.93 7.78
CA TRP A 225 -27.26 -9.57 7.65
C TRP A 225 -27.75 -8.95 8.96
N ASP A 226 -27.85 -9.71 10.05
CA ASP A 226 -28.07 -9.15 11.38
C ASP A 226 -26.79 -8.50 11.93
N LYS A 227 -25.62 -8.93 11.45
CA LYS A 227 -24.30 -8.42 11.88
C LYS A 227 -23.68 -7.46 10.88
N ILE A 228 -23.96 -7.61 9.59
CA ILE A 228 -23.37 -6.84 8.49
C ILE A 228 -24.47 -6.08 7.75
N ASP A 229 -24.23 -4.82 7.41
CA ASP A 229 -25.19 -4.04 6.64
C ASP A 229 -25.12 -4.36 5.14
N TYR A 230 -26.19 -4.98 4.63
CA TYR A 230 -26.27 -5.37 3.22
C TYR A 230 -26.33 -4.17 2.27
N ALA A 231 -26.99 -3.07 2.66
CA ALA A 231 -27.19 -1.93 1.77
C ALA A 231 -25.86 -1.19 1.53
N CYS A 232 -25.06 -1.02 2.58
CA CYS A 232 -23.71 -0.45 2.49
C CYS A 232 -22.79 -1.33 1.65
N ALA A 233 -22.77 -2.65 1.91
CA ALA A 233 -21.98 -3.59 1.13
C ALA A 233 -22.37 -3.60 -0.36
N LEU A 234 -23.67 -3.56 -0.68
CA LEU A 234 -24.14 -3.50 -2.06
C LEU A 234 -23.76 -2.18 -2.75
N ALA A 235 -23.88 -1.05 -2.05
CA ALA A 235 -23.48 0.25 -2.59
C ALA A 235 -21.97 0.31 -2.87
N ALA A 236 -21.14 -0.19 -1.94
CA ALA A 236 -19.70 -0.32 -2.13
C ALA A 236 -19.36 -1.26 -3.32
N ALA A 237 -20.00 -2.42 -3.40
CA ALA A 237 -19.77 -3.37 -4.49
C ALA A 237 -20.12 -2.76 -5.86
N ASN A 238 -21.25 -2.06 -5.96
CA ASN A 238 -21.66 -1.37 -7.18
C ASN A 238 -20.66 -0.28 -7.60
N TYR A 239 -20.04 0.41 -6.63
CA TYR A 239 -19.00 1.39 -6.93
C TYR A 239 -17.71 0.72 -7.44
N CYS A 240 -17.30 -0.43 -6.88
CA CYS A 240 -16.19 -1.22 -7.42
C CYS A 240 -16.44 -1.70 -8.86
N ASP A 241 -17.68 -2.11 -9.17
CA ASP A 241 -18.07 -2.63 -10.50
C ASP A 241 -18.33 -1.52 -11.53
N GLY A 242 -18.28 -0.25 -11.13
CA GLY A 242 -18.39 0.88 -12.06
C GLY A 242 -17.35 0.81 -13.16
N THR A 243 -17.74 1.05 -14.41
CA THR A 243 -16.84 0.93 -15.56
C THR A 243 -16.01 2.21 -15.74
N VAL A 244 -14.70 2.03 -15.83
CA VAL A 244 -13.69 3.04 -16.15
C VAL A 244 -12.89 2.59 -17.39
N GLU A 245 -11.90 3.36 -17.83
CA GLU A 245 -11.12 3.11 -19.05
C GLU A 245 -10.55 1.67 -19.14
N TYR A 246 -10.09 1.11 -18.01
CA TYR A 246 -9.49 -0.22 -17.91
C TYR A 246 -10.47 -1.33 -17.43
N GLY A 247 -11.78 -1.11 -17.51
CA GLY A 247 -12.82 -2.06 -17.09
C GLY A 247 -13.43 -1.72 -15.72
N PRO A 248 -13.80 -2.70 -14.87
CA PRO A 248 -14.33 -2.41 -13.53
C PRO A 248 -13.32 -1.61 -12.69
N ARG A 249 -13.80 -0.60 -11.94
CA ARG A 249 -12.98 0.37 -11.20
C ARG A 249 -11.98 -0.29 -10.26
N PHE A 250 -12.44 -1.21 -9.41
CA PHE A 250 -11.58 -1.94 -8.50
C PHE A 250 -11.78 -3.45 -8.61
N GLN A 251 -10.67 -4.18 -8.70
CA GLN A 251 -10.62 -5.62 -8.59
C GLN A 251 -9.54 -6.01 -7.59
N LEU A 252 -9.72 -7.17 -6.95
CA LEU A 252 -8.81 -7.74 -5.98
C LEU A 252 -8.40 -9.15 -6.43
N ASP A 253 -7.10 -9.38 -6.52
CA ASP A 253 -6.49 -10.68 -6.77
C ASP A 253 -5.40 -10.91 -5.73
N PHE A 254 -5.64 -11.86 -4.83
CA PHE A 254 -4.74 -12.05 -3.69
C PHE A 254 -4.65 -13.52 -3.29
N VAL A 255 -3.47 -13.95 -2.88
CA VAL A 255 -3.20 -15.28 -2.34
C VAL A 255 -2.88 -15.19 -0.86
N LEU A 256 -3.72 -15.76 -0.01
CA LEU A 256 -3.43 -15.90 1.41
C LEU A 256 -2.70 -17.22 1.64
N ASP A 257 -1.36 -17.17 1.65
CA ASP A 257 -0.46 -18.32 1.80
C ASP A 257 0.32 -18.36 3.12
N SER A 258 0.11 -17.36 3.98
CA SER A 258 0.74 -17.21 5.30
C SER A 258 -0.31 -16.91 6.37
N SER A 259 -0.03 -17.30 7.63
CA SER A 259 -0.93 -17.01 8.75
C SER A 259 -0.75 -15.57 9.20
N ARG A 260 -1.78 -14.74 9.03
CA ARG A 260 -1.77 -13.32 9.39
C ARG A 260 -3.01 -12.96 10.21
N PRO A 261 -2.93 -11.95 11.11
CA PRO A 261 -4.11 -11.42 11.76
C PRO A 261 -5.12 -10.94 10.72
N ILE A 262 -6.40 -11.36 10.86
CA ILE A 262 -7.46 -11.01 9.91
C ILE A 262 -7.63 -9.49 9.75
N ARG A 263 -7.28 -8.71 10.76
CA ARG A 263 -7.29 -7.25 10.71
C ARG A 263 -6.35 -6.70 9.63
N ASP A 264 -5.17 -7.29 9.50
CA ASP A 264 -4.17 -6.84 8.55
C ASP A 264 -4.58 -7.26 7.13
N VAL A 265 -5.09 -8.49 6.97
CA VAL A 265 -5.68 -8.96 5.70
C VAL A 265 -6.84 -8.07 5.24
N LEU A 266 -7.74 -7.69 6.15
CA LEU A 266 -8.85 -6.79 5.83
C LEU A 266 -8.36 -5.40 5.45
N THR A 267 -7.31 -4.90 6.12
CA THR A 267 -6.70 -3.60 5.79
C THR A 267 -6.12 -3.63 4.38
N ASP A 268 -5.41 -4.70 4.02
CA ASP A 268 -4.84 -4.93 2.70
C ASP A 268 -5.93 -4.99 1.60
N PHE A 269 -7.04 -5.68 1.87
CA PHE A 269 -8.13 -5.82 0.90
C PHE A 269 -8.91 -4.51 0.72
N LEU A 270 -9.10 -3.76 1.80
CA LEU A 270 -9.75 -2.45 1.75
C LEU A 270 -8.87 -1.42 1.03
N ALA A 271 -7.55 -1.47 1.17
CA ALA A 271 -6.62 -0.61 0.46
C ALA A 271 -6.79 -0.69 -1.07
N VAL A 272 -7.05 -1.89 -1.60
CA VAL A 272 -7.24 -2.12 -3.05
C VAL A 272 -8.43 -1.34 -3.65
N CYS A 273 -9.44 -1.01 -2.83
CA CYS A 273 -10.66 -0.32 -3.28
C CYS A 273 -10.94 1.01 -2.57
N ARG A 274 -9.96 1.57 -1.84
CA ARG A 274 -10.15 2.78 -1.01
C ARG A 274 -11.27 2.59 0.04
N GLY A 275 -11.43 1.35 0.49
CA GLY A 275 -12.47 0.94 1.41
C GLY A 275 -12.15 1.29 2.85
N TYR A 276 -13.21 1.41 3.66
CA TYR A 276 -13.11 1.48 5.11
C TYR A 276 -14.35 0.84 5.74
N MET A 277 -14.21 0.42 7.00
CA MET A 277 -15.32 -0.19 7.74
C MET A 277 -15.64 0.63 8.97
N VAL A 278 -16.93 0.81 9.23
CA VAL A 278 -17.45 1.47 10.41
C VAL A 278 -18.37 0.50 11.12
N GLN A 279 -18.31 0.48 12.45
CA GLN A 279 -19.24 -0.30 13.26
C GLN A 279 -20.18 0.65 13.99
N THR A 280 -21.45 0.63 13.59
CA THR A 280 -22.54 1.32 14.27
C THR A 280 -23.36 0.26 15.05
N ASN A 281 -24.59 -0.02 14.62
CA ASN A 281 -25.36 -1.18 15.05
C ASN A 281 -24.94 -2.46 14.31
N LYS A 282 -24.55 -2.33 13.04
CA LYS A 282 -24.02 -3.39 12.17
C LYS A 282 -22.64 -2.97 11.67
N LEU A 283 -21.89 -3.93 11.15
CA LEU A 283 -20.68 -3.63 10.41
C LEU A 283 -21.05 -3.10 9.03
N GLU A 284 -20.66 -1.86 8.75
CA GLU A 284 -20.92 -1.15 7.50
C GLU A 284 -19.60 -1.02 6.72
N ILE A 285 -19.63 -1.35 5.43
CA ILE A 285 -18.47 -1.26 4.54
C ILE A 285 -18.73 -0.10 3.58
N TYR A 286 -17.79 0.84 3.53
CA TYR A 286 -17.85 2.02 2.68
C TYR A 286 -16.64 2.08 1.75
N ILE A 287 -16.79 2.83 0.67
CA ILE A 287 -15.70 3.20 -0.22
C ILE A 287 -15.58 4.70 -0.21
N ASP A 288 -14.33 5.18 -0.21
CA ASP A 288 -14.03 6.58 -0.41
C ASP A 288 -14.34 7.02 -1.85
N ALA A 289 -15.58 7.50 -2.02
CA ALA A 289 -16.18 7.87 -3.29
C ALA A 289 -16.67 9.34 -3.27
N PRO A 290 -16.89 9.97 -4.42
CA PRO A 290 -17.45 11.32 -4.47
C PRO A 290 -18.90 11.32 -3.98
N VAL A 291 -19.25 12.31 -3.16
CA VAL A 291 -20.62 12.49 -2.65
C VAL A 291 -21.43 13.41 -3.54
N SER A 292 -22.72 13.10 -3.73
CA SER A 292 -23.66 13.93 -4.49
C SER A 292 -24.34 15.02 -3.66
N SER A 293 -24.30 14.89 -2.33
CA SER A 293 -24.85 15.86 -1.39
C SER A 293 -24.05 15.86 -0.08
N TYR A 294 -23.94 17.02 0.55
CA TYR A 294 -23.33 17.15 1.88
C TYR A 294 -24.35 16.81 2.97
N SER A 295 -23.94 16.03 3.98
CA SER A 295 -24.80 15.51 5.05
C SER A 295 -25.47 16.64 5.84
N ARG A 296 -24.68 17.65 6.25
CA ARG A 296 -25.15 18.78 7.06
C ARG A 296 -24.19 19.96 7.03
N SER A 297 -24.64 21.09 7.60
CA SER A 297 -23.84 22.30 7.78
C SER A 297 -23.52 22.53 9.26
N ILE A 298 -22.24 22.68 9.56
CA ILE A 298 -21.68 22.96 10.88
C ILE A 298 -21.33 24.46 10.93
N THR A 299 -21.97 25.16 11.87
CA THR A 299 -21.75 26.59 12.13
C THR A 299 -21.18 26.77 13.54
N PRO A 300 -20.72 27.97 13.94
CA PRO A 300 -20.21 28.19 15.30
C PRO A 300 -21.23 27.87 16.40
N GLY A 301 -22.54 27.90 16.08
CA GLY A 301 -23.59 27.50 17.01
C GLY A 301 -23.73 25.98 17.24
N ASN A 302 -23.12 25.15 16.40
CA ASN A 302 -23.04 23.69 16.59
C ASN A 302 -21.79 23.28 17.37
N ILE A 303 -20.75 24.12 17.34
CA ILE A 303 -19.44 23.82 17.89
C ILE A 303 -19.39 24.23 19.36
N THR A 304 -18.90 23.34 20.21
CA THR A 304 -18.67 23.64 21.63
C THR A 304 -17.65 24.78 21.77
N GLU A 305 -17.91 25.72 22.67
CA GLU A 305 -17.05 26.88 22.90
C GLU A 305 -15.59 26.46 23.17
N ASN A 306 -14.63 27.16 22.56
CA ASN A 306 -13.19 26.91 22.67
C ASN A 306 -12.70 25.52 22.22
N SER A 307 -13.50 24.75 21.47
CA SER A 307 -13.11 23.42 20.98
C SER A 307 -12.60 23.39 19.54
N PHE A 308 -12.84 24.44 18.74
CA PHE A 308 -12.46 24.47 17.34
C PHE A 308 -10.94 24.65 17.18
N THR A 309 -10.34 23.80 16.36
CA THR A 309 -8.94 23.86 15.95
C THR A 309 -8.83 23.59 14.45
N PHE A 310 -7.85 24.23 13.81
CA PHE A 310 -7.54 24.04 12.40
C PHE A 310 -6.03 24.06 12.21
N TRP A 311 -5.54 23.23 11.30
CA TRP A 311 -4.15 23.19 10.88
C TRP A 311 -4.04 22.83 9.40
N GLN A 312 -2.87 23.08 8.82
CA GLN A 312 -2.52 22.65 7.48
C GLN A 312 -1.46 21.55 7.56
N ALA A 313 -1.45 20.65 6.58
CA ALA A 313 -0.33 19.73 6.38
C ALA A 313 0.96 20.54 6.15
N ALA A 314 2.04 20.15 6.83
CA ALA A 314 3.34 20.77 6.61
C ALA A 314 3.88 20.36 5.23
N ASP A 315 4.67 21.23 4.59
CA ASP A 315 5.19 20.93 3.25
C ASP A 315 6.12 19.70 3.24
N GLU A 316 6.74 19.35 4.38
CA GLU A 316 7.53 18.11 4.54
C GLU A 316 6.68 16.83 4.59
N ASP A 317 5.40 16.95 4.92
CA ASP A 317 4.45 15.84 4.97
C ASP A 317 3.65 15.68 3.67
N VAL A 318 3.68 16.69 2.78
CA VAL A 318 3.01 16.67 1.49
C VAL A 318 3.89 15.97 0.46
N CYS A 319 3.56 14.70 0.20
CA CYS A 319 4.28 13.83 -0.72
C CYS A 319 4.09 14.30 -2.17
N ASN A 320 5.19 14.42 -2.89
CA ASN A 320 5.21 14.71 -4.32
C ASN A 320 5.70 13.52 -5.16
N ARG A 321 6.02 12.40 -4.49
CA ARG A 321 6.35 11.12 -5.10
C ARG A 321 5.69 10.00 -4.30
N ILE A 322 4.92 9.16 -4.98
CA ILE A 322 4.31 7.95 -4.42
C ILE A 322 4.86 6.75 -5.17
N THR A 323 5.42 5.78 -4.45
CA THR A 323 5.79 4.49 -5.03
C THR A 323 4.75 3.45 -4.67
N VAL A 324 4.35 2.63 -5.64
CA VAL A 324 3.33 1.60 -5.46
C VAL A 324 3.90 0.25 -5.83
N ASP A 325 3.91 -0.66 -4.85
CA ASP A 325 4.26 -2.06 -5.08
C ASP A 325 3.02 -2.84 -5.51
N TRP A 326 3.09 -3.59 -6.60
CA TRP A 326 1.98 -4.40 -7.12
C TRP A 326 2.52 -5.63 -7.86
N VAL A 327 1.61 -6.47 -8.38
CA VAL A 327 1.96 -7.72 -9.06
C VAL A 327 1.64 -7.59 -10.53
N ASP A 328 2.64 -7.68 -11.40
CA ASP A 328 2.45 -7.45 -12.84
C ASP A 328 2.29 -8.78 -13.62
N PRO A 329 1.08 -9.11 -14.12
CA PRO A 329 0.87 -10.30 -14.95
C PRO A 329 1.68 -10.32 -16.24
N ASP A 330 1.97 -9.14 -16.81
CA ASP A 330 2.74 -9.02 -18.06
C ASP A 330 4.23 -9.24 -17.81
N ASN A 331 4.69 -9.05 -16.57
CA ASN A 331 5.99 -9.45 -16.06
C ASN A 331 5.91 -10.75 -15.23
N ASN A 332 5.29 -11.80 -15.78
CA ASN A 332 5.28 -13.15 -15.21
C ASN A 332 4.65 -13.26 -13.80
N TYR A 333 3.78 -12.31 -13.42
CA TYR A 333 3.22 -12.14 -12.07
C TYR A 333 4.28 -11.86 -10.99
N GLU A 334 5.37 -11.19 -11.35
CA GLU A 334 6.36 -10.73 -10.39
C GLU A 334 5.92 -9.45 -9.66
N ARG A 335 6.45 -9.26 -8.46
CA ARG A 335 6.28 -8.02 -7.71
C ARG A 335 7.13 -6.92 -8.34
N VAL A 336 6.50 -5.81 -8.69
CA VAL A 336 7.15 -4.63 -9.27
C VAL A 336 6.78 -3.38 -8.47
N THR A 337 7.61 -2.34 -8.58
CA THR A 337 7.39 -1.05 -7.94
C THR A 337 7.33 0.03 -9.00
N ASP A 338 6.20 0.74 -9.07
CA ASP A 338 6.02 1.87 -9.98
C ASP A 338 5.97 3.20 -9.25
N VAL A 339 6.40 4.26 -9.93
CA VAL A 339 6.62 5.59 -9.34
C VAL A 339 5.66 6.59 -9.98
N PHE A 340 4.87 7.27 -9.14
CA PHE A 340 3.98 8.36 -9.52
C PHE A 340 4.51 9.65 -8.90
N GLN A 341 4.81 10.65 -9.71
CA GLN A 341 5.48 11.86 -9.22
C GLN A 341 5.01 13.13 -9.92
N ASP A 342 5.06 14.24 -9.19
CA ASP A 342 4.90 15.57 -9.74
C ASP A 342 6.28 16.21 -9.95
N SER A 343 6.72 16.24 -11.20
CA SER A 343 8.09 16.67 -11.53
C SER A 343 8.31 18.17 -11.33
N ASP A 344 7.26 18.98 -11.47
CA ASP A 344 7.33 20.44 -11.31
C ASP A 344 7.52 20.80 -9.84
N ASP A 345 6.77 20.15 -8.95
CA ASP A 345 6.88 20.37 -7.51
C ASP A 345 8.17 19.78 -6.92
N ILE A 346 8.63 18.62 -7.43
CA ILE A 346 9.95 18.04 -7.06
C ILE A 346 11.09 19.00 -7.39
N ALA A 347 11.03 19.72 -8.51
CA ALA A 347 12.05 20.69 -8.89
C ALA A 347 12.17 21.87 -7.89
N ILE A 348 11.12 22.12 -7.10
CA ILE A 348 11.05 23.23 -6.13
C ILE A 348 11.36 22.74 -4.71
N ARG A 349 10.69 21.69 -4.24
CA ARG A 349 10.76 21.21 -2.85
C ARG A 349 11.73 20.05 -2.62
N GLY A 350 12.28 19.47 -3.68
CA GLY A 350 12.98 18.18 -3.61
C GLY A 350 12.00 17.01 -3.49
N VAL A 351 12.52 15.80 -3.29
CA VAL A 351 11.69 14.59 -3.22
C VAL A 351 11.16 14.37 -1.81
N VAL A 352 9.84 14.32 -1.68
CA VAL A 352 9.10 13.87 -0.50
C VAL A 352 8.32 12.62 -0.90
N GLU A 353 8.83 11.46 -0.50
CA GLU A 353 8.36 10.16 -0.99
C GLU A 353 7.55 9.38 0.06
N LYS A 354 6.54 8.65 -0.42
CA LYS A 354 5.84 7.63 0.35
C LYS A 354 5.63 6.36 -0.48
N SER A 355 5.90 5.21 0.13
CA SER A 355 5.66 3.91 -0.48
C SER A 355 4.36 3.29 0.02
N VAL A 356 3.60 2.67 -0.89
CA VAL A 356 2.33 1.97 -0.62
C VAL A 356 2.37 0.60 -1.27
N SER A 357 1.92 -0.44 -0.55
CA SER A 357 1.90 -1.81 -1.06
C SER A 357 0.48 -2.21 -1.45
N LEU A 358 0.26 -2.48 -2.74
CA LEU A 358 -1.01 -2.90 -3.34
C LEU A 358 -0.86 -4.24 -4.06
N LEU A 359 -0.30 -5.25 -3.38
CA LEU A 359 -0.07 -6.60 -3.94
C LEU A 359 -1.36 -7.34 -4.34
N GLY A 360 -2.52 -6.84 -3.93
CA GLY A 360 -3.83 -7.31 -4.38
C GLY A 360 -4.27 -6.79 -5.75
N VAL A 361 -3.47 -5.96 -6.41
CA VAL A 361 -3.76 -5.35 -7.70
C VAL A 361 -2.87 -5.99 -8.77
N THR A 362 -3.50 -6.47 -9.85
CA THR A 362 -2.81 -7.08 -10.99
C THR A 362 -3.03 -6.35 -12.32
N ARG A 363 -3.66 -5.17 -12.28
CA ARG A 363 -4.00 -4.40 -13.50
C ARG A 363 -3.29 -3.06 -13.46
N SER A 364 -2.41 -2.83 -14.44
CA SER A 364 -1.65 -1.57 -14.59
C SER A 364 -2.55 -0.33 -14.56
N GLY A 365 -3.70 -0.35 -15.25
CA GLY A 365 -4.67 0.76 -15.22
C GLY A 365 -5.23 1.05 -13.82
N GLN A 366 -5.47 0.03 -12.99
CA GLN A 366 -5.89 0.22 -11.60
C GLN A 366 -4.74 0.80 -10.76
N VAL A 367 -3.50 0.34 -10.95
CA VAL A 367 -2.33 0.90 -10.25
C VAL A 367 -2.13 2.36 -10.61
N GLY A 368 -2.20 2.70 -11.89
CA GLY A 368 -2.13 4.09 -12.38
C GLY A 368 -3.23 4.99 -11.82
N HIS A 369 -4.45 4.47 -11.71
CA HIS A 369 -5.57 5.18 -11.09
C HIS A 369 -5.37 5.37 -9.57
N MET A 370 -4.79 4.39 -8.87
CA MET A 370 -4.48 4.50 -7.44
C MET A 370 -3.31 5.44 -7.19
N GLY A 371 -2.24 5.36 -7.99
CA GLY A 371 -1.09 6.26 -7.94
C GLY A 371 -1.50 7.72 -8.13
N TYR A 372 -2.34 8.00 -9.14
CA TYR A 372 -2.89 9.33 -9.37
C TYR A 372 -3.71 9.84 -8.17
N TYR A 373 -4.66 9.02 -7.68
CA TYR A 373 -5.49 9.37 -6.53
C TYR A 373 -4.66 9.65 -5.27
N LEU A 374 -3.66 8.82 -4.96
CA LEU A 374 -2.80 8.98 -3.78
C LEU A 374 -1.95 10.25 -3.87
N LEU A 375 -1.34 10.50 -5.03
CA LEU A 375 -0.54 11.70 -5.28
C LEU A 375 -1.39 12.98 -5.18
N LYS A 376 -2.54 13.02 -5.87
CA LYS A 376 -3.46 14.18 -5.82
C LYS A 376 -4.04 14.40 -4.43
N SER A 377 -4.40 13.33 -3.72
CA SER A 377 -4.89 13.43 -2.35
C SER A 377 -3.85 14.06 -1.42
N SER A 378 -2.58 13.65 -1.53
CA SER A 378 -1.50 14.24 -0.71
C SER A 378 -1.28 15.72 -1.03
N MET A 379 -1.25 16.09 -2.31
CA MET A 379 -0.93 17.46 -2.74
C MET A 379 -2.06 18.47 -2.50
N LEU A 380 -3.31 18.05 -2.70
CA LEU A 380 -4.48 18.92 -2.68
C LEU A 380 -5.16 19.00 -1.32
N VAL A 381 -5.23 17.89 -0.56
CA VAL A 381 -5.89 17.87 0.76
C VAL A 381 -4.95 18.45 1.81
N ARG A 382 -4.96 19.78 1.94
CA ARG A 382 -4.05 20.50 2.84
C ARG A 382 -4.68 20.94 4.14
N ASN A 383 -5.99 21.21 4.17
CA ASN A 383 -6.66 21.80 5.34
C ASN A 383 -7.33 20.73 6.22
N PHE A 384 -7.14 20.82 7.54
CA PHE A 384 -7.70 19.90 8.53
C PHE A 384 -8.29 20.65 9.71
N CYS A 385 -9.43 20.21 10.24
CA CYS A 385 -10.02 20.82 11.41
C CYS A 385 -10.52 19.78 12.42
N SER A 386 -10.57 20.17 13.69
CA SER A 386 -11.16 19.37 14.75
C SER A 386 -12.01 20.24 15.65
N PHE A 387 -13.19 19.77 16.01
CA PHE A 387 -14.15 20.52 16.81
C PHE A 387 -15.01 19.60 17.68
N GLY A 388 -15.42 20.10 18.84
CA GLY A 388 -16.37 19.44 19.72
C GLY A 388 -17.80 19.69 19.28
N VAL A 389 -18.61 18.65 19.25
CA VAL A 389 -20.07 18.73 19.04
C VAL A 389 -20.80 18.15 20.24
N SER A 390 -21.97 18.71 20.53
CA SER A 390 -22.88 18.20 21.58
C SER A 390 -23.74 17.03 21.07
N PHE A 391 -24.54 16.43 21.95
CA PHE A 391 -25.52 15.37 21.61
C PHE A 391 -26.48 15.70 20.45
N LYS A 392 -26.68 16.98 20.09
CA LYS A 392 -27.54 17.33 18.95
C LYS A 392 -26.97 16.82 17.62
N ASP A 393 -25.65 16.78 17.51
CA ASP A 393 -24.92 16.44 16.30
C ASP A 393 -24.02 15.19 16.55
N CYS A 394 -24.38 14.35 17.52
CA CYS A 394 -23.60 13.13 17.86
C CYS A 394 -23.82 11.96 16.89
N ASP A 395 -24.74 12.10 15.95
CA ASP A 395 -25.01 11.14 14.88
C ASP A 395 -24.06 11.31 13.67
N ILE A 396 -23.10 12.25 13.75
CA ILE A 396 -22.02 12.38 12.76
C ILE A 396 -21.18 11.11 12.72
N GLN A 397 -20.89 10.60 11.53
CA GLN A 397 -20.15 9.36 11.33
C GLN A 397 -18.86 9.57 10.52
N PRO A 398 -17.81 8.74 10.77
CA PRO A 398 -16.63 8.71 9.91
C PRO A 398 -17.00 8.47 8.43
N GLY A 399 -16.42 9.25 7.54
CA GLY A 399 -16.65 9.20 6.10
C GLY A 399 -17.74 10.14 5.58
N GLU A 400 -18.60 10.69 6.45
CA GLU A 400 -19.56 11.72 6.03
C GLU A 400 -18.84 12.97 5.52
N VAL A 401 -19.45 13.66 4.55
CA VAL A 401 -18.99 14.97 4.08
C VAL A 401 -19.97 16.04 4.56
N LEU A 402 -19.46 16.98 5.35
CA LEU A 402 -20.18 18.09 5.95
C LEU A 402 -19.63 19.42 5.46
N THR A 403 -20.44 20.49 5.54
CA THR A 403 -19.94 21.85 5.26
C THR A 403 -19.63 22.56 6.57
N VAL A 404 -18.48 23.21 6.66
CA VAL A 404 -18.07 24.03 7.81
C VAL A 404 -18.10 25.50 7.41
N SER A 405 -18.82 26.29 8.19
CA SER A 405 -18.88 27.75 8.05
C SER A 405 -18.37 28.39 9.34
N PHE A 406 -17.22 29.07 9.28
CA PHE A 406 -16.62 29.75 10.43
C PHE A 406 -15.89 31.02 9.96
N GLU A 407 -16.66 31.94 9.37
CA GLU A 407 -16.16 33.13 8.69
C GLU A 407 -15.26 34.01 9.58
N ASP A 408 -15.65 34.23 10.84
CA ASP A 408 -14.91 35.10 11.76
C ASP A 408 -13.52 34.57 12.16
N PHE A 409 -13.30 33.24 12.10
CA PHE A 409 -12.04 32.62 12.52
C PHE A 409 -11.18 32.15 11.34
N THR A 410 -11.78 31.46 10.35
CA THR A 410 -11.06 30.90 9.20
C THR A 410 -11.40 31.58 7.86
N GLY A 411 -12.45 32.40 7.81
CA GLY A 411 -13.01 32.91 6.55
C GLY A 411 -13.80 31.86 5.74
N TRP A 412 -14.04 30.66 6.29
CA TRP A 412 -14.73 29.61 5.54
C TRP A 412 -16.24 29.81 5.54
N VAL A 413 -16.83 29.69 4.35
CA VAL A 413 -18.28 29.73 4.13
C VAL A 413 -18.67 28.49 3.33
N ASN A 414 -19.46 27.60 3.95
CA ASN A 414 -19.90 26.32 3.38
C ASN A 414 -18.77 25.47 2.80
N LYS A 415 -17.57 25.52 3.40
CA LYS A 415 -16.42 24.78 2.90
C LYS A 415 -16.61 23.28 3.21
N PRO A 416 -16.48 22.37 2.23
CA PRO A 416 -16.72 20.96 2.46
C PRO A 416 -15.54 20.26 3.15
N PHE A 417 -15.86 19.42 4.12
CA PHE A 417 -14.92 18.65 4.92
C PHE A 417 -15.44 17.22 5.08
N ARG A 418 -14.56 16.23 4.92
CA ARG A 418 -14.83 14.82 5.16
C ARG A 418 -14.43 14.45 6.59
N VAL A 419 -15.34 13.79 7.30
CA VAL A 419 -15.11 13.31 8.66
C VAL A 419 -14.14 12.13 8.63
N LEU A 420 -13.07 12.22 9.42
CA LEU A 420 -12.03 11.20 9.52
C LEU A 420 -12.24 10.31 10.73
N SER A 421 -12.55 10.92 11.87
CA SER A 421 -12.75 10.21 13.13
C SER A 421 -13.71 10.98 14.03
N VAL A 422 -14.49 10.23 14.79
CA VAL A 422 -15.34 10.73 15.86
C VAL A 422 -14.91 10.05 17.16
N LYS A 423 -14.59 10.84 18.18
CA LYS A 423 -14.14 10.33 19.49
C LYS A 423 -15.04 10.83 20.60
N ASP A 424 -15.49 9.92 21.46
CA ASP A 424 -16.15 10.27 22.71
C ASP A 424 -15.12 10.54 23.80
N ASN A 425 -15.16 11.74 24.37
CA ASN A 425 -14.25 12.15 25.45
C ASN A 425 -14.86 11.95 26.85
N GLY A 426 -16.05 11.35 26.98
CA GLY A 426 -16.70 11.06 28.27
C GLY A 426 -17.32 12.27 28.98
N ASN A 427 -17.32 13.45 28.33
CA ASN A 427 -17.81 14.71 28.89
C ASN A 427 -19.02 15.28 28.11
N ASP A 428 -19.89 14.42 27.55
CA ASP A 428 -21.05 14.81 26.73
C ASP A 428 -20.70 15.63 25.46
N VAL A 429 -19.42 15.60 25.05
CA VAL A 429 -18.88 16.27 23.87
C VAL A 429 -18.10 15.25 23.04
N MET A 430 -18.53 15.10 21.79
CA MET A 430 -17.85 14.27 20.79
C MET A 430 -16.86 15.14 20.02
N THR A 431 -15.61 14.71 19.91
CA THR A 431 -14.62 15.39 19.06
C THR A 431 -14.69 14.82 17.65
N VAL A 432 -15.05 15.66 16.69
CA VAL A 432 -15.04 15.36 15.26
C VAL A 432 -13.77 15.92 14.65
N THR A 433 -13.03 15.08 13.93
CA THR A 433 -11.85 15.50 13.17
C THR A 433 -12.10 15.28 11.68
N CYS A 434 -11.79 16.28 10.87
CA CYS A 434 -12.09 16.31 9.45
C CYS A 434 -10.89 16.74 8.59
N SER A 435 -10.84 16.26 7.35
CA SER A 435 -9.99 16.79 6.28
C SER A 435 -10.83 17.56 5.26
N GLU A 436 -10.21 18.49 4.55
CA GLU A 436 -10.83 19.13 3.39
C GLU A 436 -11.31 18.09 2.38
N TYR A 437 -12.53 18.27 1.86
CA TYR A 437 -13.07 17.41 0.82
C TYR A 437 -12.94 18.11 -0.53
N ILE A 438 -12.24 17.46 -1.47
CA ILE A 438 -11.98 17.96 -2.80
C ILE A 438 -12.57 16.95 -3.80
N PRO A 439 -13.70 17.25 -4.47
CA PRO A 439 -14.35 16.28 -5.35
C PRO A 439 -13.48 15.89 -6.55
N GLU A 440 -12.56 16.76 -6.99
CA GLU A 440 -11.69 16.54 -8.14
C GLU A 440 -10.69 15.40 -7.94
N ILE A 441 -10.33 15.04 -6.71
CA ILE A 441 -9.39 13.92 -6.46
C ILE A 441 -10.00 12.56 -6.78
N TYR A 442 -11.33 12.48 -6.90
CA TYR A 442 -12.09 11.25 -7.15
C TYR A 442 -12.41 11.02 -8.63
N ASP A 443 -11.76 11.75 -9.53
CA ASP A 443 -11.86 11.47 -10.95
C ASP A 443 -11.30 10.07 -11.29
N ASP A 444 -11.74 9.50 -12.41
CA ASP A 444 -11.30 8.17 -12.87
C ASP A 444 -10.04 8.28 -13.76
N SER A 445 -9.22 9.34 -13.61
CA SER A 445 -7.99 9.52 -14.40
C SER A 445 -6.91 8.51 -14.00
N VAL A 446 -6.07 8.17 -14.97
CA VAL A 446 -5.04 7.15 -14.83
C VAL A 446 -3.70 7.77 -15.21
N MET A 447 -2.70 7.66 -14.34
CA MET A 447 -1.31 7.92 -14.73
C MET A 447 -0.75 6.69 -15.44
N GLU A 448 0.02 6.91 -16.50
CA GLU A 448 0.65 5.81 -17.25
C GLU A 448 1.61 5.02 -16.36
N VAL A 449 1.49 3.70 -16.44
CA VAL A 449 2.39 2.75 -15.79
C VAL A 449 3.31 2.19 -16.89
N PRO A 450 4.64 2.28 -16.74
CA PRO A 450 5.56 1.75 -17.73
C PRO A 450 5.39 0.23 -17.88
N VAL A 451 5.57 -0.27 -19.09
CA VAL A 451 5.56 -1.71 -19.36
C VAL A 451 6.90 -2.29 -18.91
N HIS A 452 6.88 -3.20 -17.92
CA HIS A 452 8.10 -3.77 -17.33
C HIS A 452 8.78 -4.81 -18.24
N ILE A 453 8.01 -5.59 -19.00
CA ILE A 453 8.49 -6.45 -20.09
C ILE A 453 7.67 -6.17 -21.34
N ASP A 454 8.32 -5.65 -22.38
CA ASP A 454 7.71 -5.54 -23.70
C ASP A 454 7.65 -6.92 -24.38
N THR A 455 6.56 -7.64 -24.13
CA THR A 455 6.22 -8.87 -24.86
C THR A 455 5.52 -8.60 -26.19
N SER A 456 5.20 -7.33 -26.46
CA SER A 456 4.55 -6.87 -27.70
C SER A 456 5.54 -6.61 -28.83
N LEU A 457 6.73 -7.23 -28.76
CA LEU A 457 7.67 -7.33 -29.87
C LEU A 457 6.99 -8.04 -31.05
N THR A 458 6.26 -7.28 -31.85
CA THR A 458 5.70 -7.76 -33.09
C THR A 458 6.87 -8.09 -34.01
N THR A 459 6.93 -9.32 -34.50
CA THR A 459 7.90 -9.74 -35.53
C THR A 459 7.60 -9.13 -36.90
N ASN A 460 6.78 -8.08 -36.96
CA ASN A 460 6.41 -7.36 -38.16
C ASN A 460 7.33 -6.17 -38.49
N TYR A 461 8.45 -6.01 -37.78
CA TYR A 461 9.46 -5.03 -38.19
C TYR A 461 10.02 -5.42 -39.57
N LYS A 462 9.65 -4.65 -40.59
CA LYS A 462 10.29 -4.65 -41.90
C LYS A 462 11.10 -3.37 -42.04
N PRO A 463 12.36 -3.45 -42.48
CA PRO A 463 13.15 -2.25 -42.78
C PRO A 463 12.54 -1.49 -43.97
N ASP A 464 12.74 -0.17 -44.01
CA ASP A 464 12.28 0.68 -45.11
C ASP A 464 12.99 0.36 -46.42
N ASP A 465 12.35 0.63 -47.56
CA ASP A 465 12.94 0.46 -48.89
C ASP A 465 13.98 1.56 -49.19
N VAL A 466 14.83 1.30 -50.19
CA VAL A 466 15.73 2.34 -50.71
C VAL A 466 14.97 3.38 -51.54
N GLU A 467 15.39 4.63 -51.46
CA GLU A 467 14.83 5.74 -52.24
C GLU A 467 15.69 6.02 -53.49
N ASP A 468 15.15 6.79 -54.43
CA ASP A 468 15.86 7.27 -55.65
C ASP A 468 16.55 6.20 -56.51
N LEU A 469 16.03 4.96 -56.50
CA LEU A 469 16.62 3.85 -57.24
C LEU A 469 16.62 4.14 -58.76
N SER A 470 17.83 4.30 -59.33
CA SER A 470 18.01 4.66 -60.73
C SER A 470 19.12 3.86 -61.42
N ILE A 471 19.03 3.75 -62.75
CA ILE A 471 20.02 3.07 -63.61
C ILE A 471 20.57 4.08 -64.62
N THR A 472 21.89 4.17 -64.70
CA THR A 472 22.63 4.97 -65.67
C THR A 472 23.63 4.09 -66.43
N GLU A 473 23.93 4.45 -67.68
CA GLU A 473 24.86 3.71 -68.54
C GLU A 473 26.20 4.44 -68.54
N GLN A 474 27.29 3.68 -68.35
CA GLN A 474 28.66 4.14 -68.44
C GLN A 474 29.39 3.28 -69.48
N LEU A 475 30.05 3.93 -70.43
CA LEU A 475 30.88 3.28 -71.44
C LEU A 475 32.35 3.43 -71.06
N GLU A 476 33.07 2.32 -71.00
CA GLU A 476 34.52 2.30 -70.80
C GLU A 476 35.20 1.72 -72.05
N THR A 477 36.03 2.53 -72.72
CA THR A 477 36.85 2.06 -73.85
C THR A 477 38.09 1.32 -73.32
N LEU A 478 38.28 0.08 -73.75
CA LEU A 478 39.43 -0.76 -73.42
C LEU A 478 40.62 -0.44 -74.32
N GLN A 479 41.83 -0.86 -73.92
CA GLN A 479 43.07 -0.58 -74.66
C GLN A 479 43.10 -1.17 -76.08
N ASP A 480 42.24 -2.15 -76.37
CA ASP A 480 42.08 -2.78 -77.69
C ASP A 480 41.03 -2.10 -78.57
N GLY A 481 40.42 -1.01 -78.11
CA GLY A 481 39.38 -0.27 -78.84
C GLY A 481 37.96 -0.80 -78.64
N SER A 482 37.78 -1.98 -78.02
CA SER A 482 36.45 -2.47 -77.63
C SER A 482 35.89 -1.67 -76.45
N TYR A 483 34.56 -1.60 -76.32
CA TYR A 483 33.92 -0.89 -75.21
C TYR A 483 33.21 -1.87 -74.25
N ASN A 484 33.26 -1.54 -72.96
CA ASN A 484 32.45 -2.17 -71.94
C ASN A 484 31.26 -1.27 -71.59
N LEU A 485 30.05 -1.79 -71.75
CA LEU A 485 28.87 -1.15 -71.21
C LEU A 485 28.66 -1.59 -69.77
N ILE A 486 28.64 -0.64 -68.84
CA ILE A 486 28.38 -0.86 -67.42
C ILE A 486 27.10 -0.12 -67.03
N ALA A 487 26.15 -0.84 -66.46
CA ALA A 487 25.00 -0.23 -65.80
C ALA A 487 25.40 0.18 -64.38
N LYS A 488 25.49 1.49 -64.12
CA LYS A 488 25.65 2.06 -62.79
C LYS A 488 24.27 2.25 -62.16
N ILE A 489 24.00 1.47 -61.12
CA ILE A 489 22.77 1.46 -60.35
C ILE A 489 23.02 2.28 -59.08
N THR A 490 22.15 3.24 -58.76
CA THR A 490 22.31 4.12 -57.59
C THR A 490 21.02 4.24 -56.80
N TRP A 491 21.11 4.48 -55.49
CA TRP A 491 19.99 4.66 -54.58
C TRP A 491 20.39 5.43 -53.32
N THR A 492 19.39 5.90 -52.57
CA THR A 492 19.54 6.52 -51.24
C THR A 492 19.12 5.51 -50.16
N PRO A 493 20.03 5.09 -49.27
CA PRO A 493 19.70 4.11 -48.22
C PRO A 493 18.89 4.75 -47.06
N PRO A 494 17.97 4.02 -46.43
CA PRO A 494 17.20 4.50 -45.27
C PRO A 494 18.06 4.52 -43.99
N GLU A 495 17.55 5.16 -42.92
CA GLU A 495 18.30 5.32 -41.67
C GLU A 495 18.60 4.00 -40.93
N SER A 496 17.71 2.99 -41.02
CA SER A 496 17.80 1.77 -40.20
C SER A 496 17.74 0.48 -41.02
N TYR A 497 18.91 -0.15 -41.24
CA TYR A 497 19.07 -1.48 -41.87
C TYR A 497 20.47 -2.07 -41.58
N GLN A 498 20.68 -3.36 -41.87
CA GLN A 498 21.98 -4.06 -41.68
C GLN A 498 22.72 -4.27 -43.01
N THR A 499 22.05 -4.79 -44.03
CA THR A 499 22.64 -5.07 -45.35
C THR A 499 21.65 -4.80 -46.47
N LEU A 500 22.15 -4.69 -47.70
CA LEU A 500 21.35 -4.55 -48.91
C LEU A 500 21.50 -5.81 -49.76
N GLU A 501 20.43 -6.25 -50.41
CA GLU A 501 20.49 -7.30 -51.44
C GLU A 501 20.04 -6.73 -52.77
N LEU A 502 20.89 -6.86 -53.79
CA LEU A 502 20.58 -6.46 -55.15
C LEU A 502 20.26 -7.69 -56.01
N TRP A 503 19.18 -7.59 -56.77
CA TRP A 503 18.74 -8.58 -57.73
C TRP A 503 18.51 -7.93 -59.08
N TYR A 504 18.86 -8.60 -60.17
CA TYR A 504 18.64 -8.08 -61.51
C TYR A 504 18.15 -9.17 -62.46
N ARG A 505 17.58 -8.77 -63.59
CA ARG A 505 17.27 -9.63 -64.73
C ARG A 505 17.14 -8.81 -66.01
N TYR A 506 17.35 -9.45 -67.15
CA TYR A 506 17.07 -8.83 -68.45
C TYR A 506 15.66 -9.18 -68.95
N SER A 507 15.10 -8.42 -69.90
CA SER A 507 13.78 -8.71 -70.50
C SER A 507 13.74 -10.04 -71.24
N SER A 508 14.87 -10.49 -71.78
CA SER A 508 15.04 -11.81 -72.38
C SER A 508 15.02 -12.96 -71.35
N GLU A 509 15.10 -12.65 -70.06
CA GLU A 509 15.20 -13.62 -68.97
C GLU A 509 13.97 -13.61 -68.05
N VAL A 510 13.65 -14.79 -67.51
CA VAL A 510 12.49 -14.99 -66.64
C VAL A 510 12.88 -15.02 -65.15
N ALA A 511 14.08 -15.50 -64.83
CA ALA A 511 14.56 -15.64 -63.46
C ALA A 511 15.31 -14.38 -63.00
N TRP A 512 15.15 -14.02 -61.72
CA TRP A 512 15.99 -13.02 -61.08
C TRP A 512 17.33 -13.63 -60.68
N VAL A 513 18.41 -12.92 -60.98
CA VAL A 513 19.77 -13.27 -60.60
C VAL A 513 20.21 -12.38 -59.44
N ALA A 514 20.86 -12.96 -58.44
CA ALA A 514 21.41 -12.18 -57.33
C ALA A 514 22.67 -11.43 -57.81
N GLY A 515 22.63 -10.10 -57.73
CA GLY A 515 23.79 -9.22 -57.95
C GLY A 515 24.76 -9.23 -56.77
N GLY A 516 24.26 -9.47 -55.55
CA GLY A 516 25.09 -9.65 -54.36
C GLY A 516 24.50 -9.00 -53.11
N THR A 517 25.14 -9.26 -51.97
CA THR A 517 24.84 -8.60 -50.69
C THR A 517 25.85 -7.48 -50.46
N LEU A 518 25.36 -6.27 -50.26
CA LEU A 518 26.16 -5.06 -50.10
C LEU A 518 26.20 -4.62 -48.63
N PRO A 519 27.34 -4.10 -48.14
CA PRO A 519 27.46 -3.61 -46.78
C PRO A 519 26.60 -2.37 -46.53
N GLN A 520 26.30 -2.10 -45.26
CA GLN A 520 25.59 -0.90 -44.83
C GLN A 520 26.31 0.37 -45.33
N GLY A 521 25.53 1.37 -45.74
CA GLY A 521 26.01 2.62 -46.34
C GLY A 521 26.30 2.56 -47.85
N SER A 522 26.17 1.40 -48.51
CA SER A 522 26.36 1.32 -49.97
C SER A 522 25.27 2.11 -50.71
N THR A 523 25.68 2.93 -51.68
CA THR A 523 24.80 3.81 -52.49
C THR A 523 24.83 3.49 -53.98
N GLU A 524 25.75 2.63 -54.43
CA GLU A 524 25.92 2.31 -55.85
C GLU A 524 26.37 0.87 -56.09
N TYR A 525 26.05 0.35 -57.28
CA TYR A 525 26.49 -0.94 -57.79
C TYR A 525 26.75 -0.88 -59.30
N TYR A 526 27.82 -1.52 -59.76
CA TYR A 526 28.22 -1.54 -61.16
C TYR A 526 28.00 -2.95 -61.73
N LEU A 527 27.13 -3.05 -62.74
CA LEU A 527 26.83 -4.30 -63.42
C LEU A 527 27.36 -4.26 -64.87
N PRO A 528 28.30 -5.15 -65.26
CA PRO A 528 28.71 -5.28 -66.65
C PRO A 528 27.58 -5.82 -67.53
N CYS A 529 27.29 -5.13 -68.63
CA CYS A 529 26.11 -5.37 -69.48
C CYS A 529 26.44 -5.45 -70.99
N THR A 530 27.72 -5.53 -71.39
CA THR A 530 28.16 -5.49 -72.79
C THR A 530 27.47 -6.53 -73.70
N GLY A 531 27.13 -7.72 -73.18
CA GLY A 531 26.46 -8.78 -73.95
C GLY A 531 24.94 -8.62 -74.12
N ASN A 532 24.32 -7.62 -73.48
CA ASN A 532 22.86 -7.47 -73.38
C ASN A 532 22.37 -6.10 -73.89
N ILE A 533 23.10 -5.51 -74.83
CA ILE A 533 22.71 -4.24 -75.48
C ILE A 533 21.41 -4.46 -76.26
N GLY A 534 20.48 -3.51 -76.15
CA GLY A 534 19.13 -3.57 -76.72
C GLY A 534 18.09 -4.22 -75.81
N ASP A 535 18.50 -4.89 -74.73
CA ASP A 535 17.60 -5.51 -73.74
C ASP A 535 17.21 -4.51 -72.62
N THR A 536 16.07 -4.77 -71.96
CA THR A 536 15.65 -4.00 -70.78
C THR A 536 16.18 -4.64 -69.51
N LEU A 537 17.06 -3.96 -68.79
CA LEU A 537 17.55 -4.36 -67.47
C LEU A 537 16.53 -3.96 -66.39
N TYR A 538 16.06 -4.93 -65.62
CA TYR A 538 15.26 -4.74 -64.41
C TYR A 538 16.15 -4.94 -63.19
N VAL A 539 16.08 -4.03 -62.22
CA VAL A 539 16.84 -4.09 -60.96
C VAL A 539 15.89 -3.97 -59.78
N ARG A 540 16.15 -4.78 -58.75
CA ARG A 540 15.47 -4.80 -57.46
C ARG A 540 16.47 -4.69 -56.34
N VAL A 541 16.17 -3.86 -55.36
CA VAL A 541 17.01 -3.68 -54.17
C VAL A 541 16.16 -3.86 -52.93
N TYR A 542 16.59 -4.75 -52.02
CA TYR A 542 15.99 -4.98 -50.72
C TYR A 542 16.93 -4.48 -49.62
N THR A 543 16.39 -3.86 -48.57
CA THR A 543 17.11 -3.71 -47.30
C THR A 543 16.80 -4.90 -46.40
N VAL A 544 17.78 -5.29 -45.58
CA VAL A 544 17.68 -6.43 -44.67
C VAL A 544 18.02 -5.97 -43.26
N SER A 545 17.18 -6.29 -42.30
CA SER A 545 17.40 -5.98 -40.88
C SER A 545 18.42 -6.90 -40.22
N ARG A 546 18.85 -6.59 -38.99
CA ARG A 546 19.71 -7.46 -38.16
C ARG A 546 19.12 -8.85 -37.91
N LEU A 547 17.79 -8.97 -38.00
CA LEU A 547 17.04 -10.20 -37.81
C LEU A 547 16.83 -10.99 -39.13
N GLY A 548 17.39 -10.52 -40.25
CA GLY A 548 17.29 -11.20 -41.55
C GLY A 548 15.97 -10.96 -42.31
N VAL A 549 15.14 -10.01 -41.88
CA VAL A 549 13.87 -9.69 -42.53
C VAL A 549 14.09 -8.69 -43.69
N ARG A 550 13.55 -9.00 -44.88
CA ARG A 550 13.61 -8.15 -46.08
C ARG A 550 12.51 -7.09 -46.11
N SER A 551 12.82 -5.92 -46.67
CA SER A 551 11.84 -4.90 -47.07
C SER A 551 10.94 -5.37 -48.22
N ALA A 552 9.98 -4.55 -48.66
CA ALA A 552 9.10 -4.90 -49.78
C ALA A 552 9.87 -4.96 -51.12
N GLY A 553 10.95 -4.19 -51.22
CA GLY A 553 11.89 -4.12 -52.34
C GLY A 553 11.50 -3.06 -53.36
N GLN A 554 12.44 -2.16 -53.66
CA GLN A 554 12.25 -1.15 -54.71
C GLN A 554 12.66 -1.72 -56.07
N THR A 555 11.85 -1.50 -57.12
CA THR A 555 12.14 -1.98 -58.49
C THR A 555 12.25 -0.82 -59.48
N THR A 556 13.25 -0.86 -60.35
CA THR A 556 13.38 0.07 -61.49
C THR A 556 13.81 -0.68 -62.76
N SER A 557 13.72 -0.04 -63.94
CA SER A 557 14.15 -0.65 -65.20
C SER A 557 14.64 0.35 -66.23
N ARG A 558 15.55 -0.07 -67.12
CA ARG A 558 16.09 0.74 -68.22
C ARG A 558 16.45 -0.11 -69.43
N ILE A 559 16.24 0.42 -70.64
CA ILE A 559 16.71 -0.19 -71.90
C ILE A 559 18.19 0.17 -72.08
N LEU A 560 19.04 -0.83 -72.25
CA LEU A 560 20.47 -0.66 -72.53
C LEU A 560 20.67 -0.29 -73.98
N ARG A 561 21.32 0.84 -74.26
CA ARG A 561 21.48 1.36 -75.63
C ARG A 561 22.92 1.26 -76.13
N GLY A 562 23.91 1.20 -75.25
CA GLY A 562 25.32 1.13 -75.66
C GLY A 562 25.79 2.42 -76.34
N ASP A 563 26.81 2.32 -77.20
CA ASP A 563 27.31 3.45 -77.96
C ASP A 563 26.47 3.72 -79.21
N THR A 564 26.00 4.95 -79.35
CA THR A 564 25.14 5.41 -80.45
C THR A 564 25.73 6.60 -81.20
N VAL A 565 26.98 6.96 -80.94
CA VAL A 565 27.62 8.14 -81.54
C VAL A 565 28.53 7.68 -82.68
N PRO A 566 28.19 7.96 -83.94
CA PRO A 566 29.06 7.58 -85.06
C PRO A 566 30.42 8.30 -85.01
N PRO A 567 31.49 7.66 -85.51
CA PRO A 567 32.81 8.28 -85.57
C PRO A 567 32.85 9.42 -86.60
N ALA A 568 33.85 10.30 -86.50
CA ALA A 568 34.05 11.33 -87.51
C ALA A 568 34.49 10.73 -88.87
N ALA A 569 34.19 11.42 -89.97
CA ALA A 569 34.58 10.97 -91.30
C ALA A 569 36.12 11.01 -91.49
N PRO A 570 36.73 10.06 -92.24
CA PRO A 570 38.15 10.13 -92.59
C PRO A 570 38.49 11.40 -93.36
N THR A 571 39.66 11.97 -93.08
CA THR A 571 40.11 13.24 -93.68
C THR A 571 41.36 13.03 -94.53
N ASN A 572 41.75 14.03 -95.33
CA ASN A 572 42.94 13.99 -96.20
C ASN A 572 43.02 12.78 -97.15
N LEU A 573 41.90 12.31 -97.70
CA LEU A 573 41.91 11.25 -98.71
C LEU A 573 42.72 11.71 -99.95
N GLN A 574 43.74 10.94 -100.30
CA GLN A 574 44.63 11.12 -101.43
C GLN A 574 44.80 9.79 -102.17
N GLY A 575 45.21 9.84 -103.44
CA GLY A 575 45.46 8.63 -104.19
C GLY A 575 46.47 8.80 -105.33
N GLU A 576 47.24 7.75 -105.57
CA GLU A 576 48.29 7.65 -106.57
C GLU A 576 48.03 6.44 -107.49
N GLY A 577 48.18 6.64 -108.80
CA GLY A 577 48.01 5.60 -109.80
C GLY A 577 49.26 4.73 -109.93
N GLY A 578 49.08 3.42 -110.11
CA GLY A 578 50.15 2.49 -110.47
C GLY A 578 49.69 1.51 -111.56
N PHE A 579 50.55 0.58 -111.99
CA PHE A 579 50.16 -0.35 -113.05
C PHE A 579 48.93 -1.18 -112.65
N ARG A 580 47.80 -0.94 -113.33
CA ARG A 580 46.50 -1.58 -113.03
C ARG A 580 46.03 -1.42 -111.58
N LEU A 581 46.50 -0.40 -110.87
CA LEU A 581 46.12 -0.17 -109.48
C LEU A 581 45.96 1.30 -109.13
N ALA A 582 45.23 1.57 -108.06
CA ALA A 582 45.22 2.84 -107.36
C ALA A 582 45.59 2.59 -105.89
N ARG A 583 46.54 3.36 -105.38
CA ARG A 583 46.92 3.37 -103.96
C ARG A 583 46.29 4.58 -103.31
N LEU A 584 45.51 4.36 -102.26
CA LEU A 584 44.77 5.39 -101.53
C LEU A 584 45.39 5.55 -100.15
N THR A 585 45.50 6.79 -99.68
CA THR A 585 45.96 7.12 -98.32
C THR A 585 45.06 8.17 -97.71
N TRP A 586 44.85 8.14 -96.39
CA TRP A 586 44.00 9.10 -95.68
C TRP A 586 44.51 9.29 -94.24
N THR A 587 43.86 10.16 -93.49
CA THR A 587 44.04 10.31 -92.04
C THR A 587 42.80 9.79 -91.32
N ASP A 588 43.00 8.80 -90.45
CA ASP A 588 41.95 8.23 -89.60
C ASP A 588 41.35 9.32 -88.68
N PRO A 589 40.05 9.26 -88.36
CA PRO A 589 39.45 10.14 -87.37
C PRO A 589 40.07 9.90 -85.96
N PRO A 590 40.10 10.92 -85.10
CA PRO A 590 40.72 10.81 -83.77
C PRO A 590 39.87 10.03 -82.75
N ASP A 591 38.70 9.55 -83.15
CA ASP A 591 37.78 8.78 -82.32
C ASP A 591 38.45 7.52 -81.76
N GLY A 592 38.34 7.34 -80.43
CA GLY A 592 39.07 6.31 -79.69
C GLY A 592 38.61 4.88 -80.00
N ASP A 593 37.39 4.74 -80.47
CA ASP A 593 36.62 3.52 -80.77
C ASP A 593 36.54 3.21 -82.27
N LEU A 594 37.34 3.87 -83.12
CA LEU A 594 37.45 3.53 -84.54
C LEU A 594 37.88 2.06 -84.72
N ASP A 595 37.12 1.28 -85.49
CA ASP A 595 37.41 -0.13 -85.80
C ASP A 595 38.10 -0.27 -87.16
N HIS A 596 37.46 0.23 -88.23
CA HIS A 596 37.97 0.12 -89.58
C HIS A 596 37.45 1.23 -90.51
N ILE A 597 38.09 1.33 -91.67
CA ILE A 597 37.71 2.24 -92.75
C ILE A 597 37.20 1.44 -93.94
N ASP A 598 35.97 1.71 -94.35
CA ASP A 598 35.39 1.14 -95.55
C ASP A 598 35.70 1.98 -96.78
N VAL A 599 36.22 1.32 -97.82
CA VAL A 599 36.64 1.94 -99.07
C VAL A 599 35.58 1.67 -100.13
N TYR A 600 35.03 2.76 -100.67
CA TYR A 600 34.04 2.71 -101.73
C TYR A 600 34.60 3.26 -103.03
N ARG A 601 34.21 2.64 -104.15
CA ARG A 601 34.65 3.01 -105.50
C ARG A 601 33.49 3.17 -106.46
N SER A 602 33.63 4.13 -107.39
CA SER A 602 32.87 4.19 -108.64
C SER A 602 33.78 4.26 -109.85
N ILE A 603 33.35 3.70 -110.99
CA ILE A 603 34.04 3.82 -112.30
C ILE A 603 33.38 4.84 -113.23
N THR A 604 32.35 5.52 -112.74
CA THR A 604 31.66 6.61 -113.45
C THR A 604 31.88 7.92 -112.71
N ALA A 605 31.94 9.02 -113.46
CA ALA A 605 32.18 10.35 -112.88
C ALA A 605 30.96 10.91 -112.10
N ASP A 606 29.87 10.15 -112.00
CA ASP A 606 28.65 10.59 -111.36
C ASP A 606 28.80 10.47 -109.84
N ILE A 607 29.07 11.61 -109.21
CA ILE A 607 29.40 11.75 -107.79
C ILE A 607 28.23 11.41 -106.84
N ALA A 608 27.04 11.11 -107.37
CA ALA A 608 25.85 10.95 -106.54
C ALA A 608 25.56 9.52 -106.05
N GLU A 609 25.51 8.44 -106.86
CA GLU A 609 24.86 7.20 -106.37
C GLU A 609 25.42 5.80 -106.75
N ASP A 610 26.48 5.64 -107.55
CA ASP A 610 26.99 4.29 -107.90
C ASP A 610 28.35 3.96 -107.28
N TYR A 611 28.45 3.95 -105.94
CA TYR A 611 29.66 3.55 -105.23
C TYR A 611 29.50 2.16 -104.59
N GLU A 612 30.34 1.21 -104.99
CA GLU A 612 30.39 -0.12 -104.38
C GLU A 612 31.50 -0.20 -103.32
N LYS A 613 31.25 -0.91 -102.22
CA LYS A 613 32.28 -1.21 -101.22
C LYS A 613 33.25 -2.23 -101.81
N ILE A 614 34.50 -1.83 -102.01
CA ILE A 614 35.54 -2.69 -102.62
C ILE A 614 36.44 -3.36 -101.58
N GLY A 615 36.47 -2.83 -100.36
CA GLY A 615 37.23 -3.43 -99.29
C GLY A 615 37.18 -2.60 -98.01
N THR A 616 37.88 -3.12 -97.01
CA THR A 616 37.98 -2.55 -95.68
C THR A 616 39.45 -2.50 -95.31
N SER A 617 39.89 -1.39 -94.74
CA SER A 617 41.23 -1.19 -94.19
C SER A 617 41.15 -1.10 -92.67
N GLN A 618 41.97 -1.87 -91.97
CA GLN A 618 41.99 -1.91 -90.51
C GLN A 618 42.51 -0.59 -89.94
N ARG A 619 42.09 -0.25 -88.72
CA ARG A 619 42.61 0.92 -87.98
C ARG A 619 44.13 1.03 -88.06
N PHE A 620 44.65 2.26 -88.22
CA PHE A 620 46.08 2.59 -88.35
C PHE A 620 46.78 2.12 -89.63
N SER A 621 46.12 1.35 -90.51
CA SER A 621 46.72 1.01 -91.80
C SER A 621 46.86 2.24 -92.69
N GLN A 622 45.88 3.16 -92.66
CA GLN A 622 45.84 4.45 -93.39
C GLN A 622 46.18 4.39 -94.90
N GLU A 623 46.11 3.19 -95.46
CA GLU A 623 46.44 2.87 -96.84
C GLU A 623 45.49 1.77 -97.33
N TYR A 624 45.10 1.84 -98.60
CA TYR A 624 44.40 0.77 -99.29
C TYR A 624 44.82 0.74 -100.76
N VAL A 625 45.05 -0.45 -101.31
CA VAL A 625 45.41 -0.64 -102.71
C VAL A 625 44.28 -1.33 -103.45
N ASP A 626 43.64 -0.61 -104.37
CA ASP A 626 42.73 -1.20 -105.35
C ASP A 626 43.54 -1.69 -106.54
N ASN A 627 43.75 -3.01 -106.65
CA ASN A 627 44.48 -3.66 -107.74
C ASN A 627 43.58 -4.24 -108.83
N THR A 628 42.30 -3.84 -108.85
CA THR A 628 41.30 -4.39 -109.77
C THR A 628 41.00 -3.48 -110.97
N LEU A 629 41.75 -2.37 -111.10
CA LEU A 629 41.61 -1.44 -112.21
C LEU A 629 42.23 -1.98 -113.51
N TYR A 630 41.59 -1.72 -114.64
CA TYR A 630 42.21 -1.89 -115.95
C TYR A 630 43.29 -0.83 -116.17
N VAL A 631 44.14 -1.01 -117.20
CA VAL A 631 45.20 -0.05 -117.56
C VAL A 631 44.58 1.27 -118.05
N LEU A 632 45.07 2.42 -117.54
CA LEU A 632 44.58 3.76 -117.87
C LEU A 632 43.08 4.00 -117.54
N GLN A 633 42.56 3.29 -116.55
CA GLN A 633 41.19 3.46 -116.06
C GLN A 633 41.14 4.49 -114.93
N THR A 634 40.20 5.43 -114.99
CA THR A 634 39.93 6.39 -113.90
C THR A 634 38.81 5.86 -113.01
N ALA A 635 39.03 5.89 -111.70
CA ALA A 635 38.06 5.52 -110.68
C ALA A 635 37.96 6.61 -109.61
N TRP A 636 36.78 6.75 -109.01
CA TRP A 636 36.49 7.70 -107.95
C TRP A 636 36.33 6.96 -106.62
N TYR A 637 36.89 7.52 -105.55
CA TYR A 637 36.93 6.90 -104.23
C TYR A 637 36.39 7.83 -103.14
N LYS A 638 35.65 7.25 -102.19
CA LYS A 638 35.24 7.87 -100.93
C LYS A 638 35.29 6.84 -99.81
N LEU A 639 35.47 7.31 -98.58
CA LEU A 639 35.68 6.46 -97.41
C LEU A 639 34.59 6.69 -96.36
N LYS A 640 34.31 5.68 -95.54
CA LYS A 640 33.57 5.79 -94.29
C LYS A 640 34.39 5.20 -93.14
N ALA A 641 34.37 5.86 -92.00
CA ALA A 641 34.84 5.28 -90.75
C ALA A 641 33.71 4.49 -90.10
N VAL A 642 34.05 3.36 -89.52
CA VAL A 642 33.13 2.50 -88.77
C VAL A 642 33.75 2.29 -87.39
N ASP A 643 32.97 2.56 -86.34
CA ASP A 643 33.39 2.30 -84.96
C ASP A 643 33.17 0.82 -84.59
N VAL A 644 33.65 0.42 -83.41
CA VAL A 644 33.46 -0.95 -82.90
C VAL A 644 31.98 -1.27 -82.60
N ALA A 645 31.12 -0.27 -82.44
CA ALA A 645 29.68 -0.42 -82.28
C ALA A 645 28.92 -0.55 -83.63
N CYS A 646 29.64 -0.58 -84.76
CA CYS A 646 29.13 -0.61 -86.12
C CYS A 646 28.36 0.67 -86.54
N ASN A 647 28.54 1.79 -85.86
CA ASN A 647 28.03 3.06 -86.35
C ASN A 647 28.92 3.58 -87.48
N GLU A 648 28.31 4.04 -88.57
CA GLU A 648 29.03 4.55 -89.74
C GLU A 648 29.09 6.07 -89.73
N SER A 649 30.27 6.62 -90.01
CA SER A 649 30.45 8.05 -90.24
C SER A 649 29.74 8.53 -91.51
N GLU A 650 29.66 9.86 -91.66
CA GLU A 650 29.47 10.48 -92.97
C GLU A 650 30.62 10.11 -93.95
N PHE A 651 30.38 10.21 -95.26
CA PHE A 651 31.43 9.94 -96.26
C PHE A 651 32.53 11.01 -96.25
N SER A 652 33.77 10.60 -96.52
CA SER A 652 34.89 11.52 -96.81
C SER A 652 34.65 12.31 -98.11
N SER A 653 35.48 13.32 -98.35
CA SER A 653 35.56 13.95 -99.68
C SER A 653 35.92 12.93 -100.76
N VAL A 654 35.33 13.07 -101.95
CA VAL A 654 35.61 12.21 -103.10
C VAL A 654 36.93 12.63 -103.78
N ILE A 655 37.75 11.65 -104.18
CA ILE A 655 38.89 11.85 -105.09
C ILE A 655 38.77 10.97 -106.32
N SER A 656 39.55 11.26 -107.38
CA SER A 656 39.69 10.41 -108.55
C SER A 656 41.15 10.01 -108.77
N VAL A 657 41.40 8.75 -109.12
CA VAL A 657 42.74 8.20 -109.43
C VAL A 657 42.69 7.48 -110.76
N THR A 658 43.72 7.66 -111.60
CA THR A 658 43.86 6.96 -112.88
C THR A 658 45.02 5.97 -112.82
N SER A 659 44.79 4.70 -113.15
CA SER A 659 45.83 3.67 -113.17
C SER A 659 46.84 3.87 -114.30
N GLU A 660 48.05 3.33 -114.14
CA GLU A 660 49.15 3.48 -115.09
C GLU A 660 49.38 2.22 -115.96
N ALA A 661 50.25 2.33 -116.96
CA ALA A 661 50.72 1.23 -117.82
C ALA A 661 52.14 0.80 -117.43
N LEU A 662 52.47 -0.48 -117.59
CA LEU A 662 53.81 -1.03 -117.29
C LEU A 662 54.85 -0.40 -118.23
N PRO A 663 55.92 0.24 -117.73
CA PRO A 663 57.02 0.69 -118.58
C PRO A 663 57.79 -0.52 -119.12
N ALA A 664 58.12 -0.51 -120.42
CA ALA A 664 58.69 -1.63 -121.17
C ALA A 664 60.11 -2.09 -120.75
N THR A 665 60.64 -1.59 -119.63
CA THR A 665 62.01 -1.80 -119.15
C THR A 665 62.16 -2.89 -118.08
N GLU A 666 61.09 -3.56 -117.65
CA GLU A 666 61.12 -4.54 -116.54
C GLU A 666 60.78 -6.01 -116.91
N ILE A 667 61.17 -6.49 -118.10
CA ILE A 667 61.12 -7.94 -118.40
C ILE A 667 62.48 -8.43 -118.93
N PRO A 668 63.36 -9.01 -118.08
CA PRO A 668 64.58 -9.68 -118.53
C PRO A 668 64.30 -11.08 -119.10
N GLU A 669 64.71 -11.32 -120.34
CA GLU A 669 64.77 -12.65 -120.98
C GLU A 669 65.75 -13.57 -120.25
N ALA A 670 65.24 -14.39 -119.33
CA ALA A 670 65.74 -15.73 -118.92
C ALA A 670 64.86 -16.30 -117.78
N SER A 671 63.58 -15.96 -117.77
CA SER A 671 62.63 -16.43 -116.76
C SER A 671 62.15 -17.85 -117.10
N ILE A 672 62.67 -18.80 -116.31
CA ILE A 672 62.16 -20.17 -116.07
C ILE A 672 62.77 -21.25 -116.98
N ASP A 673 63.65 -22.06 -116.38
CA ASP A 673 64.13 -23.35 -116.88
C ASP A 673 63.42 -24.47 -116.10
N GLU A 674 62.97 -25.50 -116.83
CA GLU A 674 62.23 -26.68 -116.35
C GLU A 674 63.07 -27.54 -115.37
N SER A 675 64.39 -27.29 -115.30
CA SER A 675 65.32 -27.91 -114.35
C SER A 675 65.25 -27.38 -112.91
N LYS A 676 64.42 -26.37 -112.63
CA LYS A 676 64.21 -25.81 -111.26
C LYS A 676 62.93 -26.25 -110.58
N PHE A 677 62.13 -27.11 -111.19
CA PHE A 677 60.99 -27.73 -110.53
C PHE A 677 61.31 -29.16 -110.11
N ILE A 678 61.06 -29.44 -108.81
CA ILE A 678 61.10 -30.73 -108.08
C ILE A 678 62.49 -31.03 -107.47
N PRO A 679 62.68 -31.45 -106.18
CA PRO A 679 61.79 -32.16 -105.24
C PRO A 679 61.60 -31.49 -103.85
N GLY A 680 62.03 -30.25 -103.62
CA GLY A 680 61.94 -29.63 -102.29
C GLY A 680 60.54 -29.12 -101.89
N LEU A 681 59.63 -28.94 -102.85
CA LEU A 681 58.25 -28.50 -102.59
C LEU A 681 57.34 -29.64 -102.11
N ALA A 682 57.60 -30.89 -102.50
CA ALA A 682 56.83 -32.03 -102.00
C ALA A 682 57.12 -32.29 -100.51
N GLU A 683 58.40 -32.24 -100.11
CA GLU A 683 58.82 -32.44 -98.71
C GLU A 683 58.41 -31.26 -97.79
N LYS A 684 58.28 -30.03 -98.32
CA LYS A 684 57.77 -28.88 -97.56
C LYS A 684 56.24 -28.81 -97.48
N ILE A 685 55.51 -29.35 -98.45
CA ILE A 685 54.03 -29.38 -98.43
C ILE A 685 53.53 -30.48 -97.48
N GLU A 686 54.19 -31.65 -97.45
CA GLU A 686 53.80 -32.75 -96.54
C GLU A 686 54.00 -32.37 -95.05
N ASN A 687 55.04 -31.58 -94.75
CA ASN A 687 55.31 -31.06 -93.40
C ASN A 687 54.39 -29.90 -92.95
N ILE A 688 53.64 -29.26 -93.85
CA ILE A 688 52.68 -28.19 -93.49
C ILE A 688 51.35 -28.79 -93.00
N ASP A 689 50.90 -29.91 -93.55
CA ASP A 689 49.67 -30.59 -93.10
C ASP A 689 49.86 -31.31 -91.75
N GLU A 690 51.04 -31.89 -91.48
CA GLU A 690 51.38 -32.45 -90.16
C GLU A 690 51.56 -31.37 -89.07
N ALA A 691 52.11 -30.20 -89.43
CA ALA A 691 52.19 -29.05 -88.53
C ALA A 691 50.81 -28.39 -88.31
N ALA A 692 49.94 -28.32 -89.32
CA ALA A 692 48.59 -27.76 -89.21
C ALA A 692 47.64 -28.65 -88.38
N ALA A 693 47.79 -29.97 -88.44
CA ALA A 693 47.02 -30.92 -87.62
C ALA A 693 47.37 -30.86 -86.11
N SER A 694 48.57 -30.39 -85.76
CA SER A 694 49.02 -30.26 -84.37
C SER A 694 48.73 -28.88 -83.75
N ILE A 695 48.38 -27.86 -84.54
CA ILE A 695 48.01 -26.52 -84.04
C ILE A 695 46.80 -26.54 -83.09
N PRO A 696 45.67 -27.23 -83.37
CA PRO A 696 44.54 -27.27 -82.43
C PRO A 696 44.88 -27.97 -81.11
N ALA A 697 45.72 -29.01 -81.15
CA ALA A 697 46.16 -29.73 -79.96
C ALA A 697 47.11 -28.88 -79.09
N ILE A 698 48.01 -28.13 -79.71
CA ILE A 698 48.90 -27.19 -79.02
C ILE A 698 48.10 -26.00 -78.47
N LEU A 699 47.11 -25.47 -79.22
CA LEU A 699 46.25 -24.37 -78.76
C LEU A 699 45.38 -24.80 -77.57
N ASN A 700 44.83 -26.01 -77.60
CA ASN A 700 44.09 -26.60 -76.48
C ASN A 700 45.00 -26.91 -75.29
N ALA A 701 46.23 -27.37 -75.52
CA ALA A 701 47.19 -27.57 -74.43
C ALA A 701 47.58 -26.23 -73.78
N LEU A 702 47.83 -25.19 -74.58
CA LEU A 702 48.20 -23.85 -74.08
C LEU A 702 47.03 -23.15 -73.37
N SER A 703 45.79 -23.32 -73.87
CA SER A 703 44.60 -22.77 -73.21
C SER A 703 44.32 -23.50 -71.90
N LEU A 704 44.48 -24.83 -71.86
CA LEU A 704 44.38 -25.62 -70.65
C LEU A 704 45.46 -25.22 -69.64
N ASP A 705 46.73 -25.09 -70.07
CA ASP A 705 47.84 -24.71 -69.18
C ASP A 705 47.65 -23.29 -68.62
N LYS A 706 47.16 -22.34 -69.43
CA LYS A 706 46.84 -20.98 -68.98
C LYS A 706 45.66 -20.97 -68.00
N SER A 707 44.63 -21.80 -68.23
CA SER A 707 43.52 -21.97 -67.29
C SER A 707 43.95 -22.63 -65.98
N MET A 708 44.89 -23.58 -66.03
CA MET A 708 45.45 -24.24 -64.86
C MET A 708 46.35 -23.28 -64.08
N GLU A 709 47.15 -22.44 -64.74
CA GLU A 709 47.97 -21.43 -64.11
C GLU A 709 47.12 -20.33 -63.44
N GLN A 710 46.04 -19.89 -64.11
CA GLN A 710 45.06 -18.96 -63.52
C GLN A 710 44.33 -19.58 -62.34
N GLY A 711 43.92 -20.85 -62.45
CA GLY A 711 43.34 -21.61 -61.34
C GLY A 711 44.29 -21.72 -60.15
N ALA A 712 45.56 -22.07 -60.37
CA ALA A 712 46.57 -22.17 -59.32
C ALA A 712 46.89 -20.82 -58.67
N LYS A 713 46.87 -19.71 -59.42
CA LYS A 713 47.03 -18.35 -58.87
C LYS A 713 45.80 -17.92 -58.04
N ALA A 714 44.59 -18.21 -58.53
CA ALA A 714 43.36 -17.95 -57.80
C ALA A 714 43.30 -18.76 -56.50
N GLU A 715 43.68 -20.04 -56.55
CA GLU A 715 43.74 -20.93 -55.39
C GLU A 715 44.79 -20.48 -54.35
N ARG A 716 45.99 -20.07 -54.79
CA ARG A 716 47.00 -19.48 -53.89
C ARG A 716 46.54 -18.17 -53.25
N THR A 717 45.88 -17.32 -54.04
CA THR A 717 45.35 -16.03 -53.54
C THR A 717 44.22 -16.25 -52.54
N LEU A 718 43.31 -17.20 -52.83
CA LEU A 718 42.24 -17.59 -51.93
C LEU A 718 42.80 -18.20 -50.64
N SER A 719 43.78 -19.11 -50.73
CA SER A 719 44.45 -19.72 -49.58
C SER A 719 45.11 -18.66 -48.68
N THR A 720 45.77 -17.65 -49.28
CA THR A 720 46.39 -16.56 -48.53
C THR A 720 45.34 -15.71 -47.80
N LYS A 721 44.24 -15.33 -48.48
CA LYS A 721 43.13 -14.57 -47.86
C LYS A 721 42.41 -15.36 -46.76
N VAL A 722 42.28 -16.67 -46.91
CA VAL A 722 41.70 -17.55 -45.90
C VAL A 722 42.60 -17.63 -44.67
N GLU A 723 43.92 -17.77 -44.85
CA GLU A 723 44.88 -17.75 -43.74
C GLU A 723 44.93 -16.39 -43.03
N GLU A 724 44.92 -15.28 -43.77
CA GLU A 724 44.84 -13.92 -43.20
C GLU A 724 43.51 -13.69 -42.45
N GLY A 725 42.39 -14.18 -42.99
CA GLY A 725 41.08 -14.12 -42.36
C GLY A 725 41.03 -14.93 -41.06
N PHE A 726 41.54 -16.16 -41.06
CA PHE A 726 41.63 -16.97 -39.84
C PHE A 726 42.57 -16.37 -38.80
N ALA A 727 43.67 -15.73 -39.22
CA ALA A 727 44.57 -15.03 -38.31
C ALA A 727 43.91 -13.79 -37.68
N ALA A 728 43.12 -13.02 -38.45
CA ALA A 728 42.35 -11.89 -37.97
C ALA A 728 41.26 -12.32 -36.98
N GLU A 729 40.49 -13.37 -37.31
CA GLU A 729 39.45 -13.93 -36.43
C GLU A 729 40.07 -14.49 -35.13
N ALA A 730 41.22 -15.16 -35.21
CA ALA A 730 41.93 -15.66 -34.03
C ALA A 730 42.37 -14.53 -33.11
N LYS A 731 42.81 -13.38 -33.66
CA LYS A 731 43.18 -12.21 -32.89
C LYS A 731 41.97 -11.58 -32.19
N GLU A 732 40.85 -11.40 -32.89
CA GLU A 732 39.61 -10.88 -32.30
C GLU A 732 39.07 -11.81 -31.21
N ARG A 733 39.12 -13.14 -31.41
CA ARG A 733 38.74 -14.12 -30.39
C ARG A 733 39.65 -14.06 -29.16
N LEU A 734 40.94 -13.79 -29.33
CA LEU A 734 41.89 -13.66 -28.22
C LEU A 734 41.65 -12.36 -27.43
N GLU A 735 41.36 -11.25 -28.11
CA GLU A 735 40.96 -9.99 -27.48
C GLU A 735 39.62 -10.11 -26.75
N LEU A 736 38.65 -10.83 -27.33
CA LEU A 736 37.38 -11.12 -26.68
C LEU A 736 37.57 -12.02 -25.44
N SER A 737 38.44 -13.04 -25.52
CA SER A 737 38.78 -13.89 -24.38
C SER A 737 39.37 -13.09 -23.23
N ALA A 738 40.29 -12.16 -23.51
CA ALA A 738 40.88 -11.30 -22.49
C ALA A 738 39.82 -10.39 -21.83
N ARG A 739 38.89 -9.83 -22.61
CA ARG A 739 37.76 -9.05 -22.07
C ARG A 739 36.81 -9.89 -21.23
N ILE A 740 36.58 -11.15 -21.62
CA ILE A 740 35.77 -12.10 -20.84
C ILE A 740 36.45 -12.40 -19.51
N ASP A 741 37.77 -12.63 -19.51
CA ASP A 741 38.54 -12.88 -18.29
C ASP A 741 38.53 -11.66 -17.35
N ASP A 742 38.70 -10.44 -17.87
CA ASP A 742 38.59 -9.20 -17.10
C ASP A 742 37.17 -9.01 -16.53
N THR A 743 36.14 -9.29 -17.33
CA THR A 743 34.74 -9.20 -16.88
C THR A 743 34.46 -10.26 -15.80
N MET A 744 34.99 -11.47 -15.96
CA MET A 744 34.82 -12.55 -14.99
C MET A 744 35.55 -12.24 -13.68
N ALA A 745 36.71 -11.58 -13.73
CA ALA A 745 37.40 -11.07 -12.55
C ALA A 745 36.58 -9.97 -11.84
N ALA A 746 36.04 -9.00 -12.59
CA ALA A 746 35.21 -7.93 -12.03
C ALA A 746 33.90 -8.47 -11.41
N VAL A 747 33.25 -9.43 -12.05
CA VAL A 747 32.06 -10.12 -11.52
C VAL A 747 32.41 -10.90 -10.25
N THR A 748 33.58 -11.53 -10.20
CA THR A 748 34.05 -12.23 -8.99
C THR A 748 34.29 -11.24 -7.86
N GLU A 749 34.93 -10.10 -8.12
CA GLU A 749 35.17 -9.05 -7.13
C GLU A 749 33.85 -8.44 -6.61
N GLU A 750 32.88 -8.18 -7.49
CA GLU A 750 31.53 -7.75 -7.11
C GLU A 750 30.80 -8.82 -6.28
N SER A 751 30.95 -10.11 -6.63
CA SER A 751 30.32 -11.20 -5.88
C SER A 751 30.87 -11.30 -4.46
N VAL A 752 32.18 -11.10 -4.28
CA VAL A 752 32.81 -11.06 -2.95
C VAL A 752 32.33 -9.84 -2.17
N ALA A 753 32.29 -8.66 -2.80
CA ALA A 753 31.81 -7.44 -2.14
C ALA A 753 30.34 -7.53 -1.71
N ARG A 754 29.47 -8.18 -2.50
CA ARG A 754 28.08 -8.45 -2.11
C ARG A 754 28.00 -9.42 -0.93
N VAL A 755 28.76 -10.51 -0.95
CA VAL A 755 28.79 -11.47 0.16
C VAL A 755 29.28 -10.82 1.46
N GLU A 756 30.32 -9.99 1.41
CA GLU A 756 30.80 -9.24 2.58
C GLU A 756 29.74 -8.23 3.09
N GLY A 757 29.03 -7.57 2.17
CA GLY A 757 27.90 -6.70 2.49
C GLY A 757 26.74 -7.45 3.16
N ASP A 758 26.40 -8.63 2.66
CA ASP A 758 25.35 -9.50 3.21
C ASP A 758 25.75 -10.06 4.58
N GLU A 759 27.03 -10.40 4.79
CA GLU A 759 27.55 -10.82 6.09
C GLU A 759 27.45 -9.68 7.11
N ALA A 760 27.84 -8.46 6.74
CA ALA A 760 27.70 -7.29 7.60
C ALA A 760 26.23 -6.98 7.93
N LEU A 761 25.33 -7.11 6.96
CA LEU A 761 23.89 -6.95 7.17
C LEU A 761 23.35 -8.03 8.11
N SER A 762 23.75 -9.30 7.92
CA SER A 762 23.37 -10.42 8.78
C SER A 762 23.82 -10.23 10.23
N GLN A 763 25.04 -9.71 10.45
CA GLN A 763 25.54 -9.37 11.79
C GLN A 763 24.72 -8.23 12.43
N ARG A 764 24.34 -7.21 11.66
CA ARG A 764 23.46 -6.12 12.14
C ARG A 764 22.07 -6.63 12.49
N ILE A 765 21.49 -7.51 11.67
CA ILE A 765 20.20 -8.15 11.92
C ILE A 765 20.26 -8.99 13.21
N THR A 766 21.32 -9.77 13.39
CA THR A 766 21.52 -10.59 14.60
C THR A 766 21.63 -9.71 15.86
N THR A 767 22.35 -8.59 15.76
CA THR A 767 22.50 -7.63 16.87
C THR A 767 21.17 -6.96 17.21
N LEU A 768 20.44 -6.51 16.18
CA LEU A 768 19.13 -5.91 16.33
C LEU A 768 18.11 -6.90 16.92
N GLY A 769 18.14 -8.17 16.50
CA GLY A 769 17.32 -9.23 17.08
C GLY A 769 17.57 -9.39 18.59
N ALA A 770 18.83 -9.38 19.02
CA ALA A 770 19.16 -9.44 20.45
C ALA A 770 18.68 -8.20 21.24
N GLU A 771 18.75 -7.00 20.65
CA GLU A 771 18.22 -5.77 21.27
C GLU A 771 16.70 -5.78 21.36
N ILE A 772 16.01 -6.29 20.32
CA ILE A 772 14.55 -6.47 20.31
C ILE A 772 14.14 -7.48 21.37
N ASP A 773 14.79 -8.64 21.45
CA ASP A 773 14.52 -9.66 22.47
C ASP A 773 14.71 -9.10 23.89
N GLY A 774 15.78 -8.34 24.12
CA GLY A 774 16.03 -7.65 25.39
C GLY A 774 14.95 -6.62 25.72
N THR A 775 14.51 -5.85 24.73
CA THR A 775 13.45 -4.84 24.90
C THR A 775 12.10 -5.50 25.16
N GLN A 776 11.78 -6.60 24.47
CA GLN A 776 10.57 -7.37 24.69
C GLN A 776 10.52 -7.95 26.12
N ALA A 777 11.63 -8.48 26.62
CA ALA A 777 11.72 -8.94 28.00
C ALA A 777 11.50 -7.81 29.02
N ALA A 778 12.10 -6.64 28.80
CA ALA A 778 11.93 -5.47 29.66
C ALA A 778 10.48 -4.95 29.65
N ILE A 779 9.82 -4.92 28.49
CA ILE A 779 8.40 -4.55 28.38
C ILE A 779 7.52 -5.54 29.14
N GLN A 780 7.79 -6.84 29.04
CA GLN A 780 7.03 -7.85 29.76
C GLN A 780 7.18 -7.71 31.28
N GLU A 781 8.39 -7.39 31.76
CA GLU A 781 8.66 -7.16 33.18
C GLU A 781 7.92 -5.91 33.70
N GLU A 782 7.93 -4.81 32.94
CA GLU A 782 7.18 -3.58 33.26
C GLU A 782 5.65 -3.82 33.22
N GLN A 783 5.15 -4.61 32.26
CA GLN A 783 3.73 -4.99 32.21
C GLN A 783 3.31 -5.78 33.45
N ASN A 784 4.12 -6.74 33.87
CA ASN A 784 3.86 -7.52 35.09
C ASN A 784 3.89 -6.61 36.33
N ALA A 785 4.89 -5.72 36.44
CA ALA A 785 5.00 -4.78 37.56
C ALA A 785 3.80 -3.82 37.64
N ARG A 786 3.29 -3.34 36.50
CA ARG A 786 2.07 -2.51 36.46
C ARG A 786 0.82 -3.30 36.83
N ALA A 787 0.67 -4.52 36.33
CA ALA A 787 -0.45 -5.39 36.68
C ALA A 787 -0.48 -5.70 38.19
N ASP A 788 0.68 -6.00 38.79
CA ASP A 788 0.81 -6.21 40.23
C ASP A 788 0.48 -4.93 41.03
N GLY A 789 0.95 -3.77 40.55
CA GLY A 789 0.64 -2.46 41.13
C GLY A 789 -0.86 -2.13 41.08
N ASP A 790 -1.52 -2.37 39.95
CA ASP A 790 -2.95 -2.17 39.78
C ASP A 790 -3.76 -3.16 40.64
N GLY A 791 -3.29 -4.39 40.78
CA GLY A 791 -3.85 -5.40 41.69
C GLY A 791 -3.80 -4.95 43.15
N ALA A 792 -2.64 -4.47 43.61
CA ALA A 792 -2.48 -3.94 44.97
C ALA A 792 -3.35 -2.70 45.21
N LEU A 793 -3.47 -1.81 44.22
CA LEU A 793 -4.34 -0.64 44.30
C LEU A 793 -5.83 -1.04 44.37
N ALA A 794 -6.25 -2.05 43.60
CA ALA A 794 -7.61 -2.58 43.66
C ALA A 794 -7.95 -3.18 45.03
N GLU A 795 -7.01 -3.89 45.66
CA GLU A 795 -7.16 -4.41 47.03
C GLU A 795 -7.26 -3.27 48.07
N GLN A 796 -6.45 -2.22 47.94
CA GLN A 796 -6.54 -1.03 48.79
C GLN A 796 -7.89 -0.32 48.65
N ILE A 797 -8.37 -0.13 47.42
CA ILE A 797 -9.69 0.46 47.13
C ILE A 797 -10.80 -0.38 47.74
N THR A 798 -10.73 -1.71 47.60
CA THR A 798 -11.71 -2.63 48.18
C THR A 798 -11.74 -2.53 49.71
N THR A 799 -10.56 -2.51 50.34
CA THR A 799 -10.41 -2.37 51.80
C THR A 799 -10.98 -1.04 52.29
N LEU A 800 -10.70 0.06 51.58
CA LEU A 800 -11.27 1.37 51.89
C LEU A 800 -12.79 1.38 51.73
N GLY A 801 -13.32 0.69 50.72
CA GLY A 801 -14.76 0.50 50.52
C GLY A 801 -15.44 -0.21 51.70
N VAL A 802 -14.77 -1.22 52.29
CA VAL A 802 -15.25 -1.90 53.50
C VAL A 802 -15.22 -0.96 54.71
N GLN A 803 -14.09 -0.29 54.96
CA GLN A 803 -13.93 0.63 56.10
C GLN A 803 -14.93 1.79 56.06
N THR A 804 -15.19 2.35 54.88
CA THR A 804 -16.18 3.42 54.69
C THR A 804 -17.61 2.91 54.93
N SER A 805 -17.93 1.69 54.50
CA SER A 805 -19.22 1.06 54.76
C SER A 805 -19.45 0.78 56.25
N GLU A 806 -18.43 0.29 56.96
CA GLU A 806 -18.46 0.09 58.41
C GLU A 806 -18.63 1.42 59.16
N SER A 807 -17.88 2.45 58.75
CA SER A 807 -17.98 3.79 59.33
C SER A 807 -19.38 4.39 59.12
N LEU A 808 -19.96 4.22 57.92
CA LEU A 808 -21.32 4.67 57.64
C LEU A 808 -22.37 3.93 58.48
N ALA A 809 -22.17 2.63 58.73
CA ALA A 809 -23.04 1.84 59.60
C ALA A 809 -22.96 2.32 61.06
N ALA A 810 -21.75 2.58 61.57
CA ALA A 810 -21.53 3.12 62.91
C ALA A 810 -22.20 4.50 63.09
N ILE A 811 -22.02 5.41 62.13
CA ILE A 811 -22.65 6.74 62.14
C ILE A 811 -24.18 6.62 62.15
N ARG A 812 -24.76 5.72 61.35
CA ARG A 812 -26.22 5.49 61.34
C ARG A 812 -26.74 4.97 62.69
N GLN A 813 -25.99 4.08 63.34
CA GLN A 813 -26.34 3.56 64.65
C GLN A 813 -26.31 4.66 65.72
N GLU A 814 -25.28 5.51 65.68
CA GLU A 814 -25.14 6.66 66.58
C GLU A 814 -26.27 7.69 66.38
N MET A 815 -26.56 8.09 65.14
CA MET A 815 -27.70 8.98 64.84
C MET A 815 -29.04 8.42 65.32
N THR A 816 -29.24 7.10 65.23
CA THR A 816 -30.46 6.43 65.70
C THR A 816 -30.54 6.46 67.24
N ALA A 817 -29.42 6.25 67.92
CA ALA A 817 -29.32 6.32 69.37
C ALA A 817 -29.58 7.74 69.89
N ASP A 818 -28.98 8.76 69.27
CA ASP A 818 -29.17 10.16 69.63
C ASP A 818 -30.62 10.62 69.41
N THR A 819 -31.23 10.21 68.29
CA THR A 819 -32.64 10.48 68.03
C THR A 819 -33.52 9.83 69.10
N SER A 820 -33.25 8.57 69.46
CA SER A 820 -33.99 7.84 70.49
C SER A 820 -33.85 8.49 71.87
N ASN A 821 -32.64 8.92 72.23
CA ASN A 821 -32.37 9.64 73.47
C ASN A 821 -33.08 11.00 73.49
N GLY A 822 -33.05 11.76 72.39
CA GLY A 822 -33.75 13.04 72.26
C GLY A 822 -35.27 12.90 72.41
N VAL A 823 -35.86 11.87 71.80
CA VAL A 823 -37.30 11.54 71.96
C VAL A 823 -37.60 11.17 73.41
N ALA A 824 -36.76 10.36 74.06
CA ALA A 824 -36.96 9.96 75.45
C ALA A 824 -36.88 11.17 76.42
N ILE A 825 -35.91 12.08 76.21
CA ILE A 825 -35.80 13.33 76.99
C ILE A 825 -37.07 14.17 76.81
N THR A 826 -37.52 14.34 75.56
CA THR A 826 -38.72 15.13 75.25
C THR A 826 -39.96 14.52 75.88
N LEU A 827 -40.12 13.20 75.82
CA LEU A 827 -41.25 12.49 76.40
C LEU A 827 -41.26 12.59 77.94
N ASN A 828 -40.09 12.48 78.57
CA ASN A 828 -39.95 12.66 80.01
C ASN A 828 -40.32 14.08 80.44
N ALA A 829 -39.84 15.10 79.73
CA ALA A 829 -40.21 16.50 79.98
C ALA A 829 -41.72 16.72 79.85
N LEU A 830 -42.34 16.20 78.78
CA LEU A 830 -43.78 16.29 78.57
C LEU A 830 -44.58 15.58 79.68
N SER A 831 -44.08 14.44 80.17
CA SER A 831 -44.74 13.68 81.24
C SER A 831 -44.72 14.43 82.57
N GLN A 832 -43.60 15.11 82.88
CA GLN A 832 -43.48 15.94 84.08
C GLN A 832 -44.38 17.16 84.01
N ASP A 833 -44.44 17.82 82.85
CA ASP A 833 -45.29 19.00 82.65
C ASP A 833 -46.78 18.66 82.81
N LYS A 834 -47.22 17.53 82.25
CA LYS A 834 -48.60 17.02 82.46
C LYS A 834 -48.90 16.62 83.91
N ALA A 835 -47.91 16.13 84.65
CA ALA A 835 -48.08 15.79 86.06
C ALA A 835 -48.26 17.06 86.92
N LEU A 836 -47.47 18.10 86.64
CA LEU A 836 -47.60 19.42 87.27
C LEU A 836 -48.95 20.07 86.94
N GLU A 837 -49.37 20.01 85.67
CA GLU A 837 -50.68 20.51 85.23
C GLU A 837 -51.83 19.78 85.97
N SER A 838 -51.74 18.45 86.10
CA SER A 838 -52.73 17.65 86.83
C SER A 838 -52.79 18.00 88.33
N GLN A 839 -51.64 18.27 88.96
CA GLN A 839 -51.57 18.74 90.35
C GLN A 839 -52.20 20.12 90.50
N ALA A 840 -51.88 21.06 89.61
CA ALA A 840 -52.46 22.41 89.62
C ALA A 840 -53.99 22.39 89.41
N ILE A 841 -54.50 21.51 88.55
CA ILE A 841 -55.94 21.30 88.36
C ILE A 841 -56.58 20.74 89.64
N ALA A 842 -55.93 19.79 90.31
CA ALA A 842 -56.43 19.20 91.56
C ALA A 842 -56.50 20.24 92.69
N GLU A 843 -55.45 21.05 92.87
CA GLU A 843 -55.41 22.16 93.84
C GLU A 843 -56.49 23.21 93.55
N ARG A 844 -56.67 23.58 92.27
CA ARG A 844 -57.70 24.53 91.86
C ARG A 844 -59.11 23.98 92.12
N THR A 845 -59.33 22.68 91.89
CA THR A 845 -60.60 22.01 92.15
C THR A 845 -60.92 21.97 93.65
N LEU A 846 -59.92 21.68 94.50
CA LEU A 846 -60.06 21.73 95.96
C LEU A 846 -60.38 23.15 96.46
N THR A 847 -59.73 24.16 95.89
CA THR A 847 -59.95 25.56 96.23
C THR A 847 -61.38 26.01 95.86
N VAL A 848 -61.89 25.59 94.70
CA VAL A 848 -63.28 25.88 94.29
C VAL A 848 -64.28 25.23 95.25
N LYS A 849 -64.09 23.94 95.58
CA LYS A 849 -64.96 23.24 96.55
C LYS A 849 -64.97 23.91 97.92
N TYR A 850 -63.79 24.30 98.43
CA TYR A 850 -63.68 25.04 99.70
C TYR A 850 -64.45 26.36 99.65
N ASN A 851 -64.32 27.13 98.56
CA ASN A 851 -65.03 28.40 98.39
C ASN A 851 -66.55 28.23 98.27
N GLU A 852 -67.02 27.17 97.61
CA GLU A 852 -68.46 26.83 97.54
C GLU A 852 -69.01 26.46 98.93
N GLU A 853 -68.31 25.63 99.71
CA GLU A 853 -68.71 25.28 101.08
C GLU A 853 -68.74 26.50 102.01
N VAL A 854 -67.77 27.40 101.89
CA VAL A 854 -67.74 28.67 102.65
C VAL A 854 -68.91 29.57 102.24
N ALA A 855 -69.22 29.66 100.95
CA ALA A 855 -70.35 30.45 100.45
C ALA A 855 -71.71 29.90 100.96
N GLU A 856 -71.90 28.58 100.99
CA GLU A 856 -73.10 27.96 101.55
C GLU A 856 -73.25 28.22 103.07
N ARG A 857 -72.15 28.11 103.82
CA ARG A 857 -72.15 28.40 105.27
C ARG A 857 -72.44 29.87 105.57
N LEU A 858 -71.91 30.79 104.76
CA LEU A 858 -72.18 32.22 104.88
C LEU A 858 -73.67 32.53 104.61
N LEU A 859 -74.26 31.89 103.58
CA LEU A 859 -75.67 32.05 103.26
C LEU A 859 -76.60 31.52 104.37
N LEU A 860 -76.19 30.47 105.07
CA LEU A 860 -76.92 29.91 106.22
C LEU A 860 -76.82 30.81 107.45
N ALA A 861 -75.64 31.37 107.74
CA ALA A 861 -75.42 32.30 108.84
C ALA A 861 -76.19 33.62 108.66
N ILE A 862 -76.26 34.15 107.42
CA ILE A 862 -77.07 35.33 107.09
C ILE A 862 -78.57 35.07 107.33
N LYS A 863 -79.06 33.86 107.07
CA LYS A 863 -80.46 33.48 107.35
C LYS A 863 -80.81 33.36 108.83
N GLN A 864 -79.82 33.17 109.71
CA GLN A 864 -80.02 32.94 111.15
C GLN A 864 -79.82 34.18 112.03
N GLY A 865 -79.39 35.33 111.47
CA GLY A 865 -79.36 36.61 112.19
C GLY A 865 -78.24 36.76 113.23
N GLU A 866 -77.22 35.90 113.22
CA GLU A 866 -76.10 35.90 114.17
C GLU A 866 -74.81 36.44 113.52
N THR A 867 -74.67 37.76 113.42
CA THR A 867 -73.54 38.42 112.73
C THR A 867 -72.31 38.71 113.61
N GLN A 868 -72.21 38.11 114.80
CA GLN A 868 -71.09 38.35 115.73
C GLN A 868 -70.30 37.09 116.15
N ALA A 869 -70.52 35.94 115.48
CA ALA A 869 -69.83 34.68 115.76
C ALA A 869 -69.17 34.03 114.53
N ALA A 870 -68.89 34.81 113.47
CA ALA A 870 -68.39 34.30 112.19
C ALA A 870 -66.89 34.61 111.93
N LEU A 871 -66.10 34.88 112.96
CA LEU A 871 -64.66 35.17 112.79
C LEU A 871 -63.72 34.30 113.66
N GLU A 872 -64.23 33.29 114.38
CA GLU A 872 -63.40 32.40 115.23
C GLU A 872 -63.50 30.91 114.87
N ALA A 873 -64.10 30.54 113.74
CA ALA A 873 -64.29 29.13 113.34
C ALA A 873 -63.56 28.74 112.04
N VAL A 874 -62.27 29.07 111.91
CA VAL A 874 -61.46 28.72 110.71
C VAL A 874 -60.54 27.51 110.90
N ASN A 875 -60.35 26.95 112.10
CA ASN A 875 -59.42 25.82 112.24
C ASN A 875 -59.89 24.74 113.22
N GLN A 876 -60.52 23.67 112.72
CA GLN A 876 -60.12 22.30 113.09
C GLN A 876 -60.65 21.22 112.14
N ILE A 877 -59.75 20.28 111.86
CA ILE A 877 -59.73 19.25 110.81
C ILE A 877 -60.37 17.93 111.29
N VAL A 878 -61.00 17.19 110.37
CA VAL A 878 -61.60 15.86 110.59
C VAL A 878 -60.61 14.74 110.21
N ASN A 879 -60.61 13.66 111.02
CA ASN A 879 -59.72 12.49 110.99
C ASN A 879 -59.82 11.56 109.75
N GLY A 880 -58.72 10.83 109.48
CA GLY A 880 -58.63 9.62 108.66
C GLY A 880 -57.67 8.58 109.27
N PRO A 881 -57.70 7.29 108.85
CA PRO A 881 -57.80 6.12 109.75
C PRO A 881 -56.56 5.66 110.54
N ASN A 882 -55.43 6.37 110.53
CA ASN A 882 -54.17 5.85 111.08
C ASN A 882 -53.62 6.60 112.30
N GLY A 883 -54.47 7.33 113.03
CA GLY A 883 -54.10 7.92 114.32
C GLY A 883 -53.37 9.26 114.21
N LEU A 884 -53.86 10.24 114.97
CA LEU A 884 -53.42 11.63 114.98
C LEU A 884 -52.65 11.94 116.27
N VAL A 885 -51.51 12.64 116.19
CA VAL A 885 -50.68 13.05 117.33
C VAL A 885 -50.48 14.58 117.30
N ALA A 886 -50.98 15.25 118.35
CA ALA A 886 -50.70 16.62 118.85
C ALA A 886 -51.15 17.87 118.06
N GLN A 887 -51.72 18.85 118.78
CA GLN A 887 -51.91 20.25 118.36
C GLN A 887 -51.82 21.20 119.59
N SER A 888 -51.19 22.36 119.45
CA SER A 888 -51.06 23.43 120.47
C SER A 888 -51.52 24.77 119.88
N TYR A 889 -52.07 25.68 120.69
CA TYR A 889 -52.38 27.05 120.24
C TYR A 889 -52.01 28.12 121.28
N ILE A 890 -51.61 29.28 120.77
CA ILE A 890 -51.10 30.43 121.50
C ILE A 890 -52.11 31.57 121.38
N LYS A 891 -52.58 32.16 122.49
CA LYS A 891 -53.36 33.41 122.45
C LYS A 891 -52.42 34.60 122.50
N THR A 892 -52.64 35.60 121.65
CA THR A 892 -51.98 36.91 121.70
C THR A 892 -52.95 37.99 122.15
N ASP A 893 -52.45 39.02 122.84
CA ASP A 893 -53.22 40.21 123.20
C ASP A 893 -53.31 41.22 122.05
N VAL A 894 -54.04 42.32 122.30
CA VAL A 894 -54.37 43.37 121.32
C VAL A 894 -53.16 44.15 120.77
N ASN A 895 -51.94 43.89 121.27
CA ASN A 895 -50.70 44.47 120.75
C ASN A 895 -49.74 43.41 120.16
N GLY A 896 -50.22 42.18 119.92
CA GLY A 896 -49.46 41.12 119.23
C GLY A 896 -48.50 40.32 120.10
N HIS A 897 -48.58 40.44 121.43
CA HIS A 897 -47.77 39.63 122.35
C HIS A 897 -48.55 38.44 122.89
N VAL A 898 -47.86 37.32 123.13
CA VAL A 898 -48.46 36.06 123.60
C VAL A 898 -48.95 36.18 125.06
N ALA A 899 -50.25 36.02 125.30
CA ALA A 899 -50.93 36.15 126.58
C ALA A 899 -51.30 34.81 127.26
N GLY A 900 -51.01 33.65 126.66
CA GLY A 900 -51.10 32.35 127.34
C GLY A 900 -51.35 31.14 126.43
N VAL A 901 -51.06 29.93 126.96
CA VAL A 901 -51.20 28.61 126.31
C VAL A 901 -51.85 27.63 127.30
N GLY A 902 -52.87 26.88 126.87
CA GLY A 902 -53.58 25.88 127.70
C GLY A 902 -53.66 24.50 127.05
N LEU A 903 -53.60 23.42 127.86
CA LEU A 903 -53.64 22.01 127.41
C LEU A 903 -54.48 21.09 128.34
N TYR A 904 -54.96 20.02 127.70
CA TYR A 904 -55.82 18.85 127.98
C TYR A 904 -56.18 18.36 129.41
N ASN A 905 -57.40 17.82 129.51
CA ASN A 905 -58.01 17.13 130.67
C ASN A 905 -58.82 15.93 130.14
N ASP A 906 -58.55 14.70 130.63
CA ASP A 906 -59.23 13.47 130.18
C ASP A 906 -60.38 13.01 131.09
N GLY A 907 -60.85 13.88 131.98
CA GLY A 907 -61.99 13.61 132.85
C GLY A 907 -61.63 12.83 134.12
N SER A 908 -60.35 12.55 134.39
CA SER A 908 -59.94 11.97 135.68
C SER A 908 -58.65 12.55 136.28
N ALA A 909 -57.83 13.24 135.49
CA ALA A 909 -56.81 14.17 135.99
C ALA A 909 -56.45 15.23 134.90
N SER A 910 -55.86 16.36 135.31
CA SER A 910 -55.24 17.33 134.41
C SER A 910 -53.74 17.38 134.69
N GLU A 911 -52.93 17.18 133.65
CA GLU A 911 -51.48 17.17 133.77
C GLU A 911 -50.87 18.16 132.77
N PHE A 912 -50.02 19.06 133.29
CA PHE A 912 -49.26 20.04 132.50
C PHE A 912 -47.78 19.72 132.63
N VAL A 913 -47.22 19.04 131.62
CA VAL A 913 -45.81 18.62 131.62
C VAL A 913 -45.00 19.56 130.73
N VAL A 914 -44.02 20.23 131.32
CA VAL A 914 -43.01 21.04 130.62
C VAL A 914 -41.65 20.41 130.84
N VAL A 915 -41.04 19.86 129.79
CA VAL A 915 -39.68 19.32 129.84
C VAL A 915 -38.71 20.40 129.38
N ALA A 916 -38.03 21.04 130.33
CA ALA A 916 -37.03 22.07 130.05
C ALA A 916 -35.94 22.07 131.14
N ASN A 917 -34.70 22.39 130.77
CA ASN A 917 -33.58 22.44 131.72
C ASN A 917 -33.64 23.66 132.66
N ARG A 918 -34.33 24.74 132.26
CA ARG A 918 -34.60 25.93 133.07
C ARG A 918 -35.98 26.47 132.77
N PHE A 919 -36.74 26.82 133.81
CA PHE A 919 -38.01 27.53 133.70
C PHE A 919 -37.83 28.98 134.17
N LEU A 920 -38.09 29.93 133.27
CA LEU A 920 -37.77 31.34 133.40
C LEU A 920 -39.05 32.18 133.36
N ILE A 921 -39.15 33.22 134.20
CA ILE A 921 -40.17 34.27 134.06
C ILE A 921 -39.47 35.55 133.63
N ALA A 922 -39.91 36.12 132.51
CA ALA A 922 -39.45 37.41 132.03
C ALA A 922 -40.45 38.50 132.41
N ASN A 923 -39.95 39.64 132.89
CA ASN A 923 -40.77 40.83 133.08
C ASN A 923 -40.90 41.60 131.76
N ALA A 924 -41.91 42.48 131.67
CA ALA A 924 -42.18 43.27 130.46
C ALA A 924 -41.06 44.25 130.06
N ASP A 925 -40.07 44.46 130.94
CA ASP A 925 -38.85 45.25 130.68
C ASP A 925 -37.69 44.42 130.10
N GLY A 926 -37.88 43.11 129.92
CA GLY A 926 -36.88 42.19 129.36
C GLY A 926 -35.93 41.55 130.39
N SER A 927 -36.09 41.80 131.69
CA SER A 927 -35.36 41.09 132.74
C SER A 927 -35.91 39.67 132.95
N VAL A 928 -35.05 38.66 133.20
CA VAL A 928 -35.44 37.24 133.26
C VAL A 928 -34.97 36.59 134.56
N THR A 929 -35.86 35.89 135.28
CA THR A 929 -35.55 35.21 136.55
C THR A 929 -35.83 33.70 136.47
N PRO A 930 -34.86 32.81 136.73
CA PRO A 930 -35.09 31.37 136.83
C PRO A 930 -35.77 31.01 138.15
N MET A 931 -36.79 30.15 138.06
CA MET A 931 -37.63 29.79 139.22
C MET A 931 -37.35 28.37 139.73
N PHE A 932 -36.97 27.45 138.84
CA PHE A 932 -36.61 26.07 139.18
C PHE A 932 -35.43 25.57 138.32
N GLU A 933 -34.52 24.81 138.91
CA GLU A 933 -33.42 24.12 138.23
C GLU A 933 -33.27 22.69 138.77
N ILE A 934 -33.16 21.69 137.89
CA ILE A 934 -32.94 20.29 138.30
C ILE A 934 -31.44 20.00 138.34
N ASN A 935 -30.95 19.52 139.49
CA ASN A 935 -29.54 19.18 139.62
C ASN A 935 -29.23 17.87 138.87
N GLY A 936 -28.43 17.99 137.81
CA GLY A 936 -28.10 16.89 136.88
C GLY A 936 -27.37 15.68 137.49
N THR A 937 -26.97 15.71 138.77
CA THR A 937 -26.29 14.58 139.42
C THR A 937 -27.16 13.84 140.44
N THR A 938 -28.19 14.48 140.99
CA THR A 938 -29.08 13.86 142.01
C THR A 938 -30.55 13.79 141.59
N GLY A 939 -30.93 14.41 140.46
CA GLY A 939 -32.28 14.34 139.91
C GLY A 939 -33.34 15.11 140.72
N LEU A 940 -32.94 15.88 141.74
CA LEU A 940 -33.85 16.67 142.57
C LEU A 940 -34.01 18.10 142.01
N ALA A 941 -35.24 18.60 142.00
CA ALA A 941 -35.58 19.97 141.60
C ALA A 941 -35.28 20.96 142.72
N GLN A 942 -34.59 22.05 142.40
CA GLN A 942 -34.22 23.15 143.31
C GLN A 942 -34.97 24.43 142.92
N LEU A 943 -35.50 25.16 143.90
CA LEU A 943 -36.15 26.47 143.75
C LEU A 943 -35.10 27.60 143.85
N ILE A 944 -35.14 28.58 142.94
CA ILE A 944 -34.22 29.71 142.90
C ILE A 944 -34.97 31.01 143.25
N GLY A 945 -34.52 31.71 144.29
CA GLY A 945 -35.04 33.04 144.70
C GLY A 945 -35.99 33.04 145.90
N SER A 946 -36.39 34.25 146.31
CA SER A 946 -37.22 34.50 147.51
C SER A 946 -38.72 34.54 147.15
N LEU A 947 -39.41 33.39 147.16
CA LEU A 947 -40.86 33.32 146.86
C LEU A 947 -41.80 33.36 148.08
N ILE A 948 -41.28 33.59 149.29
CA ILE A 948 -42.10 33.69 150.51
C ILE A 948 -42.00 35.12 151.04
N ALA A 949 -42.99 35.96 150.74
CA ALA A 949 -43.04 37.36 151.18
C ALA A 949 -43.32 37.53 152.70
N SER A 950 -43.92 36.53 153.35
CA SER A 950 -44.06 36.49 154.81
C SER A 950 -44.56 35.12 155.23
N GLY A 951 -43.79 34.37 156.02
CA GLY A 951 -44.28 33.12 156.60
C GLY A 951 -43.22 32.06 156.78
N SER A 952 -43.27 31.40 157.93
CA SER A 952 -42.30 30.44 158.43
C SER A 952 -42.22 29.14 157.61
N LEU A 953 -41.00 28.73 157.27
CA LEU A 953 -40.69 27.34 156.97
C LEU A 953 -40.71 26.54 158.29
N THR A 954 -41.75 25.74 158.51
CA THR A 954 -41.86 24.85 159.68
C THR A 954 -41.18 23.52 159.42
N GLY A 955 -40.20 23.19 160.27
CA GLY A 955 -39.19 22.16 160.04
C GLY A 955 -39.66 20.73 160.29
N ARG A 956 -40.03 20.02 159.21
CA ARG A 956 -40.06 18.54 159.20
C ARG A 956 -39.13 17.88 158.18
N GLU A 957 -38.38 18.67 157.39
CA GLU A 957 -37.39 18.15 156.41
C GLU A 957 -35.99 18.80 156.54
N LEU A 958 -35.70 19.43 157.68
CA LEU A 958 -34.31 19.76 158.06
C LEU A 958 -33.69 18.53 158.73
N ASN A 959 -33.08 17.66 157.91
CA ASN A 959 -32.31 16.51 158.38
C ASN A 959 -31.20 16.95 159.35
N ALA A 960 -31.07 16.23 160.47
CA ALA A 960 -30.13 16.44 161.59
C ALA A 960 -28.63 16.48 161.24
N ALA A 961 -28.27 16.45 159.95
CA ALA A 961 -26.92 16.60 159.43
C ALA A 961 -26.60 18.00 158.84
N ALA A 962 -27.55 18.94 158.77
CA ALA A 962 -27.32 20.27 158.22
C ALA A 962 -26.82 21.28 159.28
N LYS A 963 -25.61 21.81 159.08
CA LYS A 963 -25.04 22.92 159.87
C LYS A 963 -25.35 24.25 159.17
N MET A 964 -26.02 25.18 159.84
CA MET A 964 -26.00 26.60 159.43
C MET A 964 -24.63 27.17 159.81
N GLN A 965 -23.69 27.04 158.88
CA GLN A 965 -22.31 27.45 159.08
C GLN A 965 -22.14 28.89 158.58
N LEU A 966 -22.15 29.85 159.50
CA LEU A 966 -21.62 31.19 159.29
C LEU A 966 -20.08 31.06 159.29
N GLY A 967 -19.46 31.10 158.12
CA GLY A 967 -18.00 31.05 157.98
C GLY A 967 -17.31 32.28 158.60
N PRO A 968 -15.98 32.24 158.88
CA PRO A 968 -15.26 33.40 159.41
C PRO A 968 -15.46 34.62 158.50
N GLY A 969 -16.18 35.64 158.99
CA GLY A 969 -16.63 36.81 158.21
C GLY A 969 -18.14 36.92 157.99
N GLY A 970 -18.95 35.92 158.37
CA GLY A 970 -20.41 35.94 158.24
C GLY A 970 -21.07 36.87 159.27
N GLN A 971 -21.63 37.97 158.80
CA GLN A 971 -22.29 38.97 159.64
C GLN A 971 -23.81 38.83 159.57
N PHE A 972 -24.41 38.71 160.74
CA PHE A 972 -25.85 38.87 160.93
C PHE A 972 -26.10 40.37 161.15
N ILE A 973 -26.48 41.10 160.08
CA ILE A 973 -26.62 42.57 160.10
C ILE A 973 -27.97 43.04 159.55
N MET A 974 -28.46 44.11 160.20
CA MET A 974 -29.57 45.00 159.84
C MET A 974 -28.98 46.42 159.55
N GLY A 975 -29.46 47.22 158.57
CA GLY A 975 -28.96 48.60 158.35
C GLY A 975 -29.71 49.52 157.33
N ASP A 976 -29.58 50.85 157.54
CA ASP A 976 -30.12 52.06 156.88
C ASP A 976 -29.01 53.05 156.47
N GLY A 977 -29.20 53.82 155.37
CA GLY A 977 -28.38 54.96 154.89
C GLY A 977 -26.86 54.90 155.07
N SER A 978 -26.00 54.82 154.04
CA SER A 978 -26.11 54.95 152.59
C SER A 978 -25.91 53.64 151.84
#